data_AF-A0A430C9Q0-F1
#
_entry.id   AF-A0A430C9Q0-F1
#
_cell.length_a   1.000
_cell.length_b   1.000
_cell.length_c   1.000
_cell.angle_alpha   90.00
_cell.angle_beta   90.00
_cell.angle_gamma   90.00
#
_symmetry.space_group_name_H-M   'P 1'
#
loop_
_entity.id
_entity.type
_entity.pdbx_description
1 polymer ?
#
loop_
_entity_poly.entity_id
_entity_poly.type
_entity_poly.pdbx_seq_one_letter_code
_entity_poly.pdbx_strand_id
1 'polypeptide(L)'
;MAMAAMPAIGHAMQQAAPAAPAPAPATGTIQQLFEQSTQATEAADYPRALEILTALEGRVVRNPRSLAIVRVRKAMVLAELSRWAEARDLLNQAAPALPRDDTSLSTDRYRAAYTLGRVSMGDLDYVGALAHFSAALAEAEGPAARIQALLGQAQAGTFVDPAEALKAAEAANAIAVADPKMFDKASLAHIDLIRGRALLNLGQFDPAEKLFARAVKQQGGLTTRVDFDDLVTRSDASIAAMLAGHRDTARNYLVYTGAGRMPQQDFTQGADMALPRCGEDGVQPEDYAVVEFGISDSGAVSYARPVYGSRPGPSALAFARAVRDWSWRPDDVKNIPALFRFVTRLELRCSTAEGGPSMLAGPTKALADWLEARRVPGPVLDNVPMTRQRALLLQQAQLIRSQKGDAAVELVPVLIPLLAGSMAAREDVETYGPLLRRVVRTADAPPLAQLLVDRLVHDAAEHVDIRIRADSPYALRAADYQADADARATFAILAYDDLRPREKAGSQALLNAVIDDGALPANDPLRVAALVRRASLQATGGNLEAARADYAATGLSAQQCSIVDAKPSLRSAPVSSADYPTDMVSVGVEGWTRVQFDIAADGTTRNQRAVITYPPMIFGTNGTKIVTRAKYEQSYRPDGGLGCGGNMQGVTFRR
;
A
#
# COMPACT_ATOMS: atom_id res chain seq x y z
N MET A 1 28.62 6.40 31.25
CA MET A 1 28.07 5.77 30.03
C MET A 1 26.59 6.03 30.00
N ALA A 2 26.19 7.13 29.37
CA ALA A 2 24.79 7.45 29.17
C ALA A 2 24.21 6.44 28.18
N MET A 3 23.08 5.82 28.50
CA MET A 3 22.28 5.12 27.50
C MET A 3 22.06 6.11 26.36
N ALA A 4 22.58 5.78 25.16
CA ALA A 4 22.12 6.42 23.95
C ALA A 4 20.60 6.23 23.95
N ALA A 5 19.87 7.34 23.95
CA ALA A 5 18.43 7.34 23.79
C ALA A 5 18.09 6.34 22.68
N MET A 6 17.25 5.36 22.99
CA MET A 6 16.61 4.57 21.96
C MET A 6 16.05 5.60 20.96
N PRO A 7 16.45 5.59 19.68
CA PRO A 7 15.76 6.42 18.74
C PRO A 7 14.34 5.86 18.71
N ALA A 8 13.39 6.62 19.24
CA ALA A 8 12.04 6.60 18.75
C ALA A 8 12.13 6.53 17.22
N ILE A 9 11.24 5.77 16.59
CA ILE A 9 11.08 5.81 15.13
C ILE A 9 10.40 7.15 14.80
N GLY A 10 11.02 8.25 15.21
CA GLY A 10 10.72 9.61 14.82
C GLY A 10 11.68 9.94 13.70
N HIS A 11 11.19 9.87 12.46
CA HIS A 11 11.86 10.51 11.35
C HIS A 11 11.86 12.02 11.66
N ALA A 12 12.95 12.53 12.24
CA ALA A 12 13.19 13.95 12.23
C ALA A 12 13.32 14.35 10.76
N MET A 13 12.30 15.05 10.24
CA MET A 13 12.38 15.72 8.95
C MET A 13 13.50 16.75 9.05
N GLN A 14 14.68 16.40 8.57
CA GLN A 14 15.66 17.41 8.17
C GLN A 14 15.02 18.13 6.97
N GLN A 15 14.48 19.33 7.19
CA GLN A 15 14.33 20.29 6.11
C GLN A 15 15.68 20.35 5.38
N ALA A 16 15.68 20.28 4.05
CA ALA A 16 16.89 20.43 3.25
C ALA A 16 17.48 21.82 3.55
N ALA A 17 18.38 21.86 4.53
CA ALA A 17 19.20 23.02 4.80
C ALA A 17 20.02 23.29 3.53
N PRO A 18 20.22 24.56 3.16
CA PRO A 18 21.11 24.91 2.06
C PRO A 18 22.44 24.20 2.28
N ALA A 19 22.98 23.60 1.20
CA ALA A 19 24.22 22.82 1.23
C ALA A 19 25.28 23.58 2.01
N ALA A 20 25.58 23.11 3.22
CA ALA A 20 26.68 23.63 3.99
C ALA A 20 27.97 23.43 3.17
N PRO A 21 28.90 24.40 3.19
CA PRO A 21 30.16 24.27 2.47
C PRO A 21 30.83 22.96 2.84
N ALA A 22 31.40 22.28 1.84
CA ALA A 22 32.06 20.98 2.01
C ALA A 22 33.02 21.05 3.20
N PRO A 23 32.89 20.17 4.22
CA PRO A 23 33.79 20.11 5.34
C PRO A 23 35.23 19.91 4.86
N ALA A 24 36.20 20.51 5.57
CA ALA A 24 37.60 20.30 5.25
C ALA A 24 37.95 18.79 5.31
N PRO A 25 38.75 18.27 4.35
CA PRO A 25 39.07 16.86 4.27
C PRO A 25 39.70 16.37 5.58
N ALA A 26 39.29 15.18 6.03
CA ALA A 26 39.80 14.60 7.26
C ALA A 26 41.33 14.36 7.18
N THR A 27 42.10 15.14 7.94
CA THR A 27 43.55 15.05 8.06
C THR A 27 43.92 14.45 9.43
N GLY A 28 44.91 13.54 9.45
CA GLY A 28 45.32 12.84 10.67
C GLY A 28 45.89 11.45 10.42
N THR A 29 46.46 10.84 11.46
CA THR A 29 46.87 9.43 11.49
C THR A 29 45.65 8.50 11.46
N ILE A 30 45.84 7.21 11.18
CA ILE A 30 44.73 6.22 11.16
C ILE A 30 44.00 6.19 12.51
N GLN A 31 44.74 6.20 13.62
CA GLN A 31 44.17 6.19 14.96
C GLN A 31 43.35 7.47 15.25
N GLN A 32 43.89 8.65 14.89
CA GLN A 32 43.17 9.92 15.04
C GLN A 32 41.86 9.94 14.26
N LEU A 33 41.84 9.36 13.05
CA LEU A 33 40.60 9.26 12.27
C LEU A 33 39.59 8.30 12.91
N PHE A 34 40.02 7.19 13.51
CA PHE A 34 39.11 6.31 14.27
C PHE A 34 38.48 7.02 15.47
N GLU A 35 39.29 7.74 16.24
CA GLU A 35 38.83 8.54 17.38
C GLU A 35 37.84 9.62 16.94
N GLN A 36 38.19 10.38 15.88
CA GLN A 36 37.29 11.40 15.30
C GLN A 36 35.97 10.80 14.79
N SER A 37 36.01 9.64 14.12
CA SER A 37 34.79 8.99 13.65
C SER A 37 33.89 8.54 14.81
N THR A 38 34.49 8.08 15.90
CA THR A 38 33.78 7.66 17.12
C THR A 38 33.13 8.87 17.76
N GLN A 39 33.87 9.96 17.93
CA GLN A 39 33.36 11.21 18.48
C GLN A 39 32.23 11.81 17.64
N ALA A 40 32.36 11.80 16.31
CA ALA A 40 31.30 12.25 15.40
C ALA A 40 30.03 11.38 15.53
N THR A 41 30.19 10.07 15.67
CA THR A 41 29.07 9.14 15.87
C THR A 41 28.39 9.37 17.22
N GLU A 42 29.16 9.57 18.29
CA GLU A 42 28.63 9.87 19.64
C GLU A 42 27.91 11.23 19.70
N ALA A 43 28.36 12.20 18.91
CA ALA A 43 27.72 13.50 18.74
C ALA A 43 26.50 13.48 17.79
N ALA A 44 26.13 12.31 17.25
CA ALA A 44 25.11 12.14 16.22
C ALA A 44 25.34 12.96 14.92
N ASP A 45 26.59 13.35 14.65
CA ASP A 45 27.01 13.95 13.38
C ASP A 45 27.32 12.84 12.36
N TYR A 46 26.27 12.12 11.98
CA TYR A 46 26.36 10.98 11.07
C TYR A 46 26.91 11.34 9.68
N PRO A 47 26.60 12.51 9.06
CA PRO A 47 27.24 12.91 7.82
C PRO A 47 28.76 13.04 7.95
N ARG A 48 29.26 13.67 9.02
CA ARG A 48 30.72 13.79 9.24
C ARG A 48 31.35 12.44 9.55
N ALA A 49 30.70 11.61 10.37
CA ALA A 49 31.17 10.26 10.66
C ALA A 49 31.31 9.43 9.37
N LEU A 50 30.35 9.52 8.46
CA LEU A 50 30.37 8.83 7.17
C LEU A 50 31.54 9.29 6.28
N GLU A 51 31.79 10.59 6.22
CA GLU A 51 32.93 11.16 5.49
C GLU A 51 34.26 10.59 6.01
N ILE A 52 34.46 10.64 7.33
CA ILE A 52 35.69 10.14 7.98
C ILE A 52 35.87 8.64 7.74
N LEU A 53 34.80 7.85 7.91
CA LEU A 53 34.83 6.39 7.70
C LEU A 53 35.11 6.03 6.24
N THR A 54 34.63 6.83 5.29
CA THR A 54 34.93 6.65 3.86
C THR A 54 36.40 6.93 3.56
N ALA A 55 36.99 7.97 4.17
CA ALA A 55 38.41 8.25 4.05
C ALA A 55 39.28 7.16 4.71
N LEU A 56 38.86 6.65 5.88
CA LEU A 56 39.51 5.55 6.57
C LEU A 56 39.53 4.27 5.73
N GLU A 57 38.40 3.92 5.10
CA GLU A 57 38.26 2.70 4.29
C GLU A 57 39.34 2.61 3.20
N GLY A 58 39.59 3.72 2.49
CA GLY A 58 40.65 3.79 1.47
C GLY A 58 42.06 3.62 2.04
N ARG A 59 42.30 4.02 3.29
CA ARG A 59 43.62 3.93 3.95
C ARG A 59 43.91 2.57 4.55
N VAL A 60 42.87 1.83 4.97
CA VAL A 60 43.01 0.52 5.63
C VAL A 60 42.80 -0.67 4.69
N VAL A 61 42.63 -0.44 3.38
CA VAL A 61 42.29 -1.47 2.38
C VAL A 61 43.22 -2.69 2.39
N ARG A 62 44.49 -2.51 2.79
CA ARG A 62 45.50 -3.59 2.86
C ARG A 62 45.47 -4.39 4.18
N ASN A 63 44.70 -3.96 5.18
CA ASN A 63 44.54 -4.64 6.46
C ASN A 63 43.11 -5.18 6.58
N PRO A 64 42.88 -6.49 6.34
CA PRO A 64 41.54 -7.07 6.33
C PRO A 64 40.74 -6.85 7.61
N ARG A 65 41.39 -6.95 8.78
CA ARG A 65 40.75 -6.72 10.08
C ARG A 65 40.26 -5.28 10.21
N SER A 66 41.14 -4.31 9.97
CA SER A 66 40.78 -2.89 10.04
C SER A 66 39.74 -2.50 8.99
N LEU A 67 39.82 -3.08 7.79
CA LEU A 67 38.84 -2.87 6.73
C LEU A 67 37.45 -3.35 7.14
N ALA A 68 37.33 -4.55 7.73
CA ALA A 68 36.07 -5.07 8.22
C ALA A 68 35.45 -4.17 9.31
N ILE A 69 36.24 -3.72 10.28
CA ILE A 69 35.79 -2.82 11.35
C ILE A 69 35.28 -1.49 10.77
N VAL A 70 36.06 -0.86 9.88
CA VAL A 70 35.66 0.41 9.25
C VAL A 70 34.36 0.24 8.47
N ARG A 71 34.23 -0.84 7.70
CA ARG A 71 33.02 -1.10 6.90
C ARG A 71 31.78 -1.35 7.76
N VAL A 72 31.90 -2.11 8.85
CA VAL A 72 30.79 -2.32 9.78
C VAL A 72 30.33 -1.00 10.41
N ARG A 73 31.27 -0.20 10.92
CA ARG A 73 30.95 1.10 11.52
C ARG A 73 30.36 2.07 10.50
N LYS A 74 30.91 2.10 9.27
CA LYS A 74 30.36 2.87 8.15
C LYS A 74 28.92 2.46 7.84
N ALA A 75 28.65 1.16 7.80
CA ALA A 75 27.31 0.65 7.53
C ALA A 75 26.30 1.02 8.63
N MET A 76 26.73 1.03 9.90
CA MET A 76 25.88 1.51 10.99
C MET A 76 25.55 3.00 10.83
N VAL A 77 26.53 3.84 10.44
CA VAL A 77 26.27 5.26 10.15
C VAL A 77 25.34 5.43 8.95
N LEU A 78 25.48 4.60 7.90
CA LEU A 78 24.55 4.57 6.77
C LEU A 78 23.11 4.23 7.23
N ALA A 79 22.95 3.32 8.18
CA ALA A 79 21.66 2.96 8.75
C ALA A 79 21.02 4.15 9.51
N GLU A 80 21.78 4.88 10.33
CA GLU A 80 21.28 6.09 11.01
C GLU A 80 20.91 7.21 10.03
N LEU A 81 21.57 7.27 8.87
CA LEU A 81 21.21 8.16 7.75
C LEU A 81 20.06 7.64 6.89
N SER A 82 19.37 6.57 7.33
CA SER A 82 18.28 5.91 6.59
C SER A 82 18.67 5.39 5.20
N ARG A 83 19.97 5.14 4.96
CA ARG A 83 20.50 4.52 3.73
C ARG A 83 20.56 3.00 3.90
N TRP A 84 19.39 2.41 4.17
CA TRP A 84 19.24 1.03 4.63
C TRP A 84 19.78 -0.02 3.65
N ALA A 85 19.54 0.15 2.35
CA ALA A 85 20.03 -0.78 1.32
C ALA A 85 21.57 -0.83 1.29
N GLU A 86 22.23 0.33 1.32
CA GLU A 86 23.69 0.41 1.34
C GLU A 86 24.27 -0.12 2.65
N ALA A 87 23.62 0.16 3.78
CA ALA A 87 23.99 -0.40 5.07
C ALA A 87 23.90 -1.93 5.06
N ARG A 88 22.83 -2.50 4.51
CA ARG A 88 22.60 -3.95 4.40
C ARG A 88 23.69 -4.61 3.59
N ASP A 89 23.92 -4.12 2.38
CA ASP A 89 24.87 -4.71 1.45
C ASP A 89 26.29 -4.68 2.03
N LEU A 90 26.64 -3.59 2.70
CA LEU A 90 27.94 -3.45 3.37
C LEU A 90 28.06 -4.33 4.62
N LEU A 91 27.02 -4.45 5.44
CA LEU A 91 27.00 -5.33 6.62
C LEU A 91 27.10 -6.81 6.23
N ASN A 92 26.36 -7.24 5.19
CA ASN A 92 26.42 -8.61 4.70
C ASN A 92 27.82 -9.01 4.22
N GLN A 93 28.58 -8.06 3.70
CA GLN A 93 29.97 -8.27 3.30
C GLN A 93 30.95 -8.21 4.49
N ALA A 94 30.79 -7.22 5.37
CA ALA A 94 31.80 -6.88 6.37
C ALA A 94 31.64 -7.60 7.71
N ALA A 95 30.41 -7.87 8.15
CA ALA A 95 30.16 -8.51 9.44
C ALA A 95 30.73 -9.93 9.54
N PRO A 96 30.61 -10.81 8.50
CA PRO A 96 31.24 -12.12 8.53
C PRO A 96 32.78 -12.09 8.57
N ALA A 97 33.39 -10.98 8.17
CA ALA A 97 34.84 -10.80 8.15
C ALA A 97 35.43 -10.32 9.50
N LEU A 98 34.59 -10.03 10.51
CA LEU A 98 35.06 -9.70 11.84
C LEU A 98 35.58 -10.96 12.56
N PRO A 99 36.82 -10.94 13.10
CA PRO A 99 37.36 -12.06 13.88
C PRO A 99 36.44 -12.43 15.06
N ARG A 100 36.17 -13.73 15.25
CA ARG A 100 35.28 -14.25 16.30
C ARG A 100 35.98 -14.44 17.65
N ASP A 101 37.28 -14.72 17.60
CA ASP A 101 38.18 -14.91 18.75
C ASP A 101 38.61 -13.59 19.41
N ASP A 102 38.44 -12.46 18.72
CA ASP A 102 38.72 -11.14 19.26
C ASP A 102 37.53 -10.60 20.07
N THR A 103 37.64 -10.67 21.40
CA THR A 103 36.60 -10.19 22.33
C THR A 103 36.43 -8.68 22.28
N SER A 104 37.43 -7.91 21.86
CA SER A 104 37.32 -6.45 21.75
C SER A 104 36.33 -6.00 20.67
N LEU A 105 35.92 -6.91 19.79
CA LEU A 105 34.98 -6.67 18.69
C LEU A 105 33.57 -7.16 18.97
N SER A 106 33.26 -7.62 20.20
CA SER A 106 31.91 -8.08 20.59
C SER A 106 30.85 -7.02 20.34
N THR A 107 31.14 -5.77 20.69
CA THR A 107 30.23 -4.64 20.45
C THR A 107 30.01 -4.38 18.96
N ASP A 108 31.05 -4.46 18.13
CA ASP A 108 30.93 -4.31 16.68
C ASP A 108 30.08 -5.45 16.07
N ARG A 109 30.28 -6.70 16.52
CA ARG A 109 29.48 -7.87 16.09
C ARG A 109 28.02 -7.77 16.54
N TYR A 110 27.79 -7.41 17.81
CA TYR A 110 26.45 -7.15 18.37
C TYR A 110 25.71 -6.10 17.54
N ARG A 111 26.32 -4.94 17.31
CA ARG A 111 25.68 -3.83 16.58
C ARG A 111 25.45 -4.19 15.11
N ALA A 112 26.38 -4.89 14.47
CA ALA A 112 26.20 -5.37 13.10
C ALA A 112 24.98 -6.30 12.98
N ALA A 113 24.89 -7.31 13.86
CA ALA A 113 23.78 -8.25 13.88
C ALA A 113 22.45 -7.54 14.23
N TYR A 114 22.44 -6.65 15.22
CA TYR A 114 21.24 -5.89 15.59
C TYR A 114 20.75 -4.99 14.45
N THR A 115 21.64 -4.30 13.75
CA THR A 115 21.29 -3.46 12.60
C THR A 115 20.77 -4.28 11.43
N LEU A 116 21.38 -5.43 11.13
CA LEU A 116 20.84 -6.37 10.13
C LEU A 116 19.43 -6.83 10.51
N GLY A 117 19.17 -7.11 11.80
CA GLY A 117 17.83 -7.46 12.29
C GLY A 117 16.80 -6.36 12.03
N ARG A 118 17.15 -5.09 12.28
CA ARG A 118 16.30 -3.93 11.99
C ARG A 118 16.02 -3.77 10.50
N VAL A 119 17.05 -3.92 9.67
CA VAL A 119 16.92 -3.85 8.21
C VAL A 119 15.98 -4.94 7.70
N SER A 120 16.19 -6.20 8.12
CA SER A 120 15.34 -7.32 7.74
C SER A 120 13.88 -7.11 8.15
N MET A 121 13.62 -6.54 9.34
CA MET A 121 12.25 -6.14 9.71
C MET A 121 11.64 -5.10 8.76
N GLY A 122 12.43 -4.09 8.36
CA GLY A 122 12.00 -3.09 7.38
C GLY A 122 11.70 -3.69 6.00
N ASP A 123 12.46 -4.72 5.61
CA ASP A 123 12.26 -5.49 4.38
C ASP A 123 11.08 -6.48 4.48
N LEU A 124 10.45 -6.60 5.65
CA LEU A 124 9.41 -7.59 5.99
C LEU A 124 9.92 -9.05 6.00
N ASP A 125 11.22 -9.25 6.17
CA ASP A 125 11.87 -10.53 6.43
C ASP A 125 12.01 -10.77 7.95
N TYR A 126 10.90 -11.15 8.57
CA TYR A 126 10.84 -11.32 10.03
C TYR A 126 11.56 -12.59 10.50
N VAL A 127 11.70 -13.60 9.64
CA VAL A 127 12.48 -14.82 9.92
C VAL A 127 13.97 -14.49 9.92
N GLY A 128 14.46 -13.79 8.90
CA GLY A 128 15.85 -13.31 8.86
C GLY A 128 16.14 -12.34 10.00
N ALA A 129 15.21 -11.43 10.32
CA ALA A 129 15.35 -10.54 11.46
C ALA A 129 15.52 -11.29 12.79
N LEU A 130 14.72 -12.34 13.03
CA LEU A 130 14.83 -13.17 14.23
C LEU A 130 16.20 -13.85 14.33
N ALA A 131 16.73 -14.36 13.22
CA ALA A 131 18.08 -14.95 13.18
C ALA A 131 19.16 -13.91 13.54
N HIS A 132 19.05 -12.70 13.00
CA HIS A 132 19.97 -11.60 13.28
C HIS A 132 19.89 -11.10 14.72
N PHE A 133 18.69 -10.94 15.30
CA PHE A 133 18.56 -10.57 16.71
C PHE A 133 19.03 -11.67 17.66
N SER A 134 18.90 -12.94 17.27
CA SER A 134 19.47 -14.06 18.03
C SER A 134 21.00 -14.03 18.01
N ALA A 135 21.61 -13.72 16.87
CA ALA A 135 23.05 -13.51 16.76
C ALA A 135 23.50 -12.28 17.58
N ALA A 136 22.71 -11.21 17.60
CA ALA A 136 22.98 -10.05 18.46
C ALA A 136 22.93 -10.45 19.94
N LEU A 137 21.90 -11.18 20.38
CA LEU A 137 21.79 -11.62 21.77
C LEU A 137 22.98 -12.45 22.25
N ALA A 138 23.56 -13.27 21.36
CA ALA A 138 24.75 -14.08 21.67
C ALA A 138 26.02 -13.24 21.92
N GLU A 139 26.10 -12.05 21.32
CA GLU A 139 27.23 -11.11 21.46
C GLU A 139 26.93 -9.98 22.47
N ALA A 140 25.71 -9.94 23.03
CA ALA A 140 25.24 -8.84 23.86
C ALA A 140 25.90 -8.83 25.26
N GLU A 141 26.64 -7.76 25.54
CA GLU A 141 27.26 -7.52 26.84
C GLU A 141 26.43 -6.55 27.70
N GLY A 142 26.12 -6.97 28.93
CA GLY A 142 25.40 -6.18 29.92
C GLY A 142 23.86 -6.14 29.74
N PRO A 143 23.13 -5.60 30.75
CA PRO A 143 21.66 -5.65 30.77
C PRO A 143 20.99 -4.94 29.60
N ALA A 144 21.49 -3.76 29.21
CA ALA A 144 20.87 -2.93 28.17
C ALA A 144 20.92 -3.58 26.78
N ALA A 145 22.07 -4.11 26.36
CA ALA A 145 22.21 -4.79 25.08
C ALA A 145 21.37 -6.08 25.02
N ARG A 146 21.31 -6.81 26.13
CA ARG A 146 20.48 -8.03 26.23
C ARG A 146 19.00 -7.73 26.11
N ILE A 147 18.50 -6.70 26.81
CA ILE A 147 17.11 -6.24 26.66
C ILE A 147 16.85 -5.83 25.21
N GLN A 148 17.71 -5.02 24.59
CA GLN A 148 17.51 -4.60 23.20
C GLN A 148 17.41 -5.78 22.23
N ALA A 149 18.33 -6.75 22.32
CA ALA A 149 18.29 -7.94 21.46
C ALA A 149 17.02 -8.79 21.71
N LEU A 150 16.62 -8.98 22.97
CA LEU A 150 15.40 -9.71 23.33
C LEU A 150 14.13 -8.99 22.84
N LEU A 151 14.08 -7.67 22.93
CA LEU A 151 12.98 -6.88 22.40
C LEU A 151 12.92 -6.94 20.87
N GLY A 152 14.06 -6.94 20.18
CA GLY A 152 14.14 -7.18 18.74
C GLY A 152 13.63 -8.59 18.37
N GLN A 153 14.06 -9.62 19.10
CA GLN A 153 13.54 -10.99 18.93
C GLN A 153 12.03 -11.05 19.14
N ALA A 154 11.50 -10.38 20.18
CA ALA A 154 10.07 -10.36 20.46
C ALA A 154 9.26 -9.65 19.34
N GLN A 155 9.75 -8.52 18.85
CA GLN A 155 9.11 -7.78 17.76
C GLN A 155 9.06 -8.61 16.46
N ALA A 156 10.20 -9.19 16.05
CA ALA A 156 10.27 -10.05 14.87
C ALA A 156 9.48 -11.36 15.07
N GLY A 157 9.55 -11.95 16.26
CA GLY A 157 8.87 -13.20 16.60
C GLY A 157 7.36 -13.08 16.62
N THR A 158 6.79 -11.90 16.91
CA THR A 158 5.32 -11.72 17.07
C THR A 158 4.50 -12.25 15.88
N PHE A 159 5.05 -12.16 14.66
CA PHE A 159 4.39 -12.62 13.43
C PHE A 159 5.04 -13.87 12.82
N VAL A 160 5.88 -14.57 13.59
CA VAL A 160 6.49 -15.85 13.22
C VAL A 160 6.06 -16.91 14.23
N ASP A 161 6.36 -16.68 15.50
CA ASP A 161 5.93 -17.47 16.66
C ASP A 161 5.66 -16.51 17.84
N PRO A 162 4.39 -16.13 18.06
CA PRO A 162 4.06 -15.16 19.11
C PRO A 162 4.26 -15.70 20.54
N ALA A 163 4.33 -17.02 20.73
CA ALA A 163 4.60 -17.61 22.05
C ALA A 163 6.08 -17.45 22.41
N GLU A 164 6.99 -17.74 21.49
CA GLU A 164 8.42 -17.46 21.67
C GLU A 164 8.70 -15.96 21.76
N ALA A 165 7.97 -15.13 21.01
CA ALA A 165 8.03 -13.68 21.14
C ALA A 165 7.69 -13.19 22.55
N LEU A 166 6.62 -13.73 23.14
CA LEU A 166 6.24 -13.40 24.50
C LEU A 166 7.32 -13.81 25.50
N LYS A 167 7.90 -15.00 25.37
CA LYS A 167 9.01 -15.45 26.24
C LYS A 167 10.21 -14.51 26.18
N ALA A 168 10.60 -14.07 24.98
CA ALA A 168 11.69 -13.11 24.81
C ALA A 168 11.36 -11.76 25.47
N ALA A 169 10.13 -11.26 25.29
CA ALA A 169 9.67 -10.01 25.88
C ALA A 169 9.58 -10.08 27.42
N GLU A 170 9.17 -11.22 27.97
CA GLU A 170 9.16 -11.48 29.42
C GLU A 170 10.57 -11.56 30.00
N ALA A 171 11.51 -12.18 29.28
CA ALA A 171 12.92 -12.20 29.67
C ALA A 171 13.52 -10.78 29.70
N ALA A 172 13.20 -9.93 28.73
CA ALA A 172 13.61 -8.53 28.73
C ALA A 172 13.03 -7.78 29.95
N ASN A 173 11.74 -7.97 30.23
CA ASN A 173 11.10 -7.38 31.39
C ASN A 173 11.71 -7.87 32.71
N ALA A 174 12.05 -9.15 32.83
CA ALA A 174 12.70 -9.71 34.02
C ALA A 174 14.03 -9.01 34.34
N ILE A 175 14.82 -8.70 33.30
CA ILE A 175 16.06 -7.92 33.46
C ILE A 175 15.73 -6.49 33.91
N ALA A 176 14.74 -5.84 33.30
CA ALA A 176 14.38 -4.46 33.62
C ALA A 176 13.83 -4.28 35.04
N VAL A 177 13.02 -5.23 35.54
CA VAL A 177 12.47 -5.16 36.90
C VAL A 177 13.49 -5.53 37.98
N ALA A 178 14.57 -6.24 37.63
CA ALA A 178 15.64 -6.55 38.56
C ALA A 178 16.46 -5.30 38.95
N ASP A 179 16.57 -4.31 38.06
CA ASP A 179 17.13 -2.99 38.36
C ASP A 179 16.32 -1.85 37.73
N PRO A 180 15.18 -1.47 38.36
CA PRO A 180 14.27 -0.47 37.80
C PRO A 180 14.87 0.93 37.69
N LYS A 181 15.95 1.22 38.45
CA LYS A 181 16.59 2.54 38.43
C LYS A 181 17.45 2.76 37.20
N MET A 182 17.82 1.67 36.50
CA MET A 182 18.57 1.71 35.26
C MET A 182 17.71 2.18 34.06
N PHE A 183 16.38 2.11 34.16
CA PHE A 183 15.47 2.38 33.05
C PHE A 183 14.52 3.53 33.38
N ASP A 184 14.35 4.44 32.43
CA ASP A 184 13.33 5.49 32.52
C ASP A 184 11.93 4.94 32.23
N LYS A 185 10.90 5.75 32.51
CA LYS A 185 9.50 5.35 32.27
C LYS A 185 9.22 5.06 30.80
N ALA A 186 9.89 5.75 29.88
CA ALA A 186 9.74 5.53 28.44
C ALA A 186 10.23 4.14 28.03
N SER A 187 11.40 3.72 28.53
CA SER A 187 11.95 2.39 28.30
C SER A 187 11.04 1.29 28.85
N LEU A 188 10.48 1.49 30.07
CA LEU A 188 9.53 0.55 30.65
C LEU A 188 8.22 0.46 29.84
N ALA A 189 7.72 1.59 29.34
CA ALA A 189 6.55 1.62 28.46
C ALA A 189 6.80 0.87 27.15
N HIS A 190 7.99 1.00 26.57
CA HIS A 190 8.37 0.28 25.37
C HIS A 190 8.41 -1.25 25.56
N ILE A 191 8.95 -1.72 26.70
CA ILE A 191 8.93 -3.14 27.08
C ILE A 191 7.48 -3.63 27.19
N ASP A 192 6.62 -2.88 27.89
CA ASP A 192 5.22 -3.24 28.07
C ASP A 192 4.44 -3.26 26.76
N LEU A 193 4.75 -2.36 25.84
CA LEU A 193 4.15 -2.30 24.51
C LEU A 193 4.50 -3.53 23.67
N ILE A 194 5.77 -3.97 23.66
CA ILE A 194 6.18 -5.17 22.93
C ILE A 194 5.55 -6.43 23.52
N ARG A 195 5.53 -6.54 24.85
CA ARG A 195 4.83 -7.63 25.54
C ARG A 195 3.33 -7.64 25.23
N GLY A 196 2.71 -6.46 25.25
CA GLY A 196 1.29 -6.28 24.90
C GLY A 196 1.00 -6.76 23.48
N ARG A 197 1.87 -6.45 22.51
CA ARG A 197 1.73 -6.91 21.12
C ARG A 197 1.86 -8.42 20.97
N ALA A 198 2.79 -9.05 21.68
CA ALA A 198 2.90 -10.51 21.68
C ALA A 198 1.62 -11.16 22.24
N LEU A 199 1.10 -10.65 23.36
CA LEU A 199 -0.18 -11.12 23.94
C LEU A 199 -1.38 -10.88 23.02
N LEU A 200 -1.45 -9.70 22.39
CA LEU A 200 -2.49 -9.34 21.45
C LEU A 200 -2.56 -10.34 20.29
N ASN A 201 -1.40 -10.72 19.73
CA ASN A 201 -1.29 -11.68 18.63
C ASN A 201 -1.36 -13.15 19.08
N LEU A 202 -1.35 -13.42 20.39
CA LEU A 202 -1.74 -14.72 20.98
C LEU A 202 -3.26 -14.82 21.23
N GLY A 203 -4.04 -13.77 20.93
CA GLY A 203 -5.46 -13.72 21.27
C GLY A 203 -5.74 -13.42 22.74
N GLN A 204 -4.73 -13.04 23.52
CA GLN A 204 -4.86 -12.68 24.94
C GLN A 204 -5.16 -11.19 25.09
N PHE A 205 -6.40 -10.80 24.76
CA PHE A 205 -6.80 -9.40 24.63
C PHE A 205 -6.83 -8.64 25.95
N ASP A 206 -7.44 -9.18 27.02
CA ASP A 206 -7.48 -8.49 28.33
C ASP A 206 -6.08 -8.29 28.94
N PRO A 207 -5.17 -9.29 28.94
CA PRO A 207 -3.80 -9.09 29.38
C PRO A 207 -3.05 -8.05 28.54
N ALA A 208 -3.22 -8.06 27.21
CA ALA A 208 -2.62 -7.08 26.32
C ALA A 208 -3.11 -5.65 26.63
N GLU A 209 -4.42 -5.46 26.78
CA GLU A 209 -5.02 -4.17 27.13
C GLU A 209 -4.44 -3.61 28.43
N LYS A 210 -4.29 -4.44 29.47
CA LYS A 210 -3.70 -4.03 30.76
C LYS A 210 -2.25 -3.55 30.61
N LEU A 211 -1.45 -4.19 29.76
CA LEU A 211 -0.09 -3.75 29.48
C LEU A 211 -0.07 -2.41 28.74
N PHE A 212 -0.90 -2.27 27.70
CA PHE A 212 -1.00 -1.00 26.96
C PHE A 212 -1.50 0.15 27.85
N ALA A 213 -2.49 -0.10 28.70
CA ALA A 213 -2.97 0.90 29.68
C ALA A 213 -1.85 1.34 30.64
N ARG A 214 -0.98 0.40 31.06
CA ARG A 214 0.18 0.70 31.89
C ARG A 214 1.22 1.54 31.14
N ALA A 215 1.50 1.21 29.88
CA ALA A 215 2.38 1.99 29.01
C ALA A 215 1.85 3.43 28.80
N VAL A 216 0.55 3.60 28.51
CA VAL A 216 -0.09 4.92 28.42
C VAL A 216 0.11 5.72 29.72
N LYS A 217 -0.06 5.09 30.89
CA LYS A 217 0.16 5.76 32.18
C LYS A 217 1.63 6.17 32.38
N GLN A 218 2.57 5.34 31.96
CA GLN A 218 4.01 5.64 32.05
C GLN A 218 4.42 6.79 31.12
N GLN A 219 3.74 6.97 29.99
CA GLN A 219 3.93 8.06 29.03
C GLN A 219 3.19 9.36 29.38
N GLY A 220 2.47 9.41 30.52
CA GLY A 220 1.81 10.63 30.99
C GLY A 220 0.29 10.65 30.87
N GLY A 221 -0.33 9.57 30.41
CA GLY A 221 -1.78 9.39 30.39
C GLY A 221 -2.46 9.92 29.13
N LEU A 222 -3.75 10.26 29.23
CA LEU A 222 -4.56 10.74 28.10
C LEU A 222 -4.58 12.26 28.06
N THR A 223 -3.83 12.82 27.11
CA THR A 223 -3.69 14.28 26.89
C THR A 223 -4.06 14.64 25.46
N THR A 224 -4.44 15.90 25.21
CA THR A 224 -4.76 16.38 23.85
C THR A 224 -3.53 16.74 23.01
N ARG A 225 -2.36 16.87 23.64
CA ARG A 225 -1.07 16.97 22.96
C ARG A 225 -0.49 15.57 22.84
N VAL A 226 -0.21 15.13 21.61
CA VAL A 226 0.28 13.80 21.30
C VAL A 226 1.57 13.89 20.50
N ASP A 227 2.52 13.02 20.84
CA ASP A 227 3.66 12.70 20.00
C ASP A 227 3.47 11.34 19.30
N PHE A 228 4.50 10.85 18.63
CA PHE A 228 4.45 9.56 17.94
C PHE A 228 4.20 8.38 18.89
N ASP A 229 4.85 8.35 20.04
CA ASP A 229 4.76 7.22 20.98
C ASP A 229 3.38 7.18 21.65
N ASP A 230 2.81 8.36 21.95
CA ASP A 230 1.43 8.50 22.38
C ASP A 230 0.45 7.90 21.36
N LEU A 231 0.61 8.23 20.08
CA LEU A 231 -0.25 7.74 19.00
C LEU A 231 -0.20 6.23 18.88
N VAL A 232 1.01 5.66 18.88
CA VAL A 232 1.23 4.22 18.77
C VAL A 232 0.61 3.49 19.97
N THR A 233 0.91 3.94 21.20
CA THR A 233 0.54 3.25 22.43
C THR A 233 -0.97 3.32 22.69
N ARG A 234 -1.57 4.50 22.50
CA ARG A 234 -3.03 4.69 22.66
C ARG A 234 -3.81 3.96 21.56
N SER A 235 -3.27 3.88 20.35
CA SER A 235 -3.88 3.08 19.28
C SER A 235 -3.80 1.57 19.56
N ASP A 236 -2.67 1.07 20.09
CA ASP A 236 -2.53 -0.33 20.53
C ASP A 236 -3.54 -0.65 21.65
N ALA A 237 -3.69 0.25 22.62
CA ALA A 237 -4.67 0.14 23.70
C ALA A 237 -6.12 0.13 23.17
N SER A 238 -6.43 0.98 22.19
CA SER A 238 -7.74 1.03 21.53
C SER A 238 -8.06 -0.29 20.80
N ILE A 239 -7.11 -0.84 20.04
CA ILE A 239 -7.27 -2.12 19.33
C ILE A 239 -7.47 -3.27 20.32
N ALA A 240 -6.65 -3.35 21.37
CA ALA A 240 -6.80 -4.39 22.40
C ALA A 240 -8.16 -4.32 23.10
N ALA A 241 -8.60 -3.11 23.49
CA ALA A 241 -9.90 -2.91 24.11
C ALA A 241 -11.06 -3.25 23.15
N MET A 242 -10.95 -2.94 21.84
CA MET A 242 -11.95 -3.36 20.85
C MET A 242 -12.05 -4.88 20.75
N LEU A 243 -10.91 -5.58 20.67
CA LEU A 243 -10.85 -7.03 20.58
C LEU A 243 -11.31 -7.73 21.86
N ALA A 244 -11.09 -7.11 23.02
CA ALA A 244 -11.62 -7.55 24.32
C ALA A 244 -13.13 -7.28 24.49
N GLY A 245 -13.76 -6.52 23.57
CA GLY A 245 -15.17 -6.12 23.67
C GLY A 245 -15.44 -4.89 24.54
N HIS A 246 -14.40 -4.22 25.05
CA HIS A 246 -14.47 -3.00 25.86
C HIS A 246 -14.60 -1.74 24.99
N ARG A 247 -15.72 -1.63 24.24
CA ARG A 247 -15.95 -0.57 23.25
C ARG A 247 -15.82 0.86 23.79
N ASP A 248 -16.35 1.14 24.97
CA ASP A 248 -16.26 2.48 25.58
C ASP A 248 -14.81 2.86 25.90
N THR A 249 -14.03 1.91 26.41
CA THR A 249 -12.60 2.08 26.69
C THR A 249 -11.82 2.31 25.39
N ALA A 250 -12.09 1.51 24.36
CA ALA A 250 -11.46 1.67 23.06
C ALA A 250 -11.73 3.03 22.42
N ARG A 251 -12.99 3.50 22.49
CA ARG A 251 -13.38 4.85 22.06
C ARG A 251 -12.59 5.90 22.81
N ASN A 252 -12.47 5.78 24.13
CA ASN A 252 -11.74 6.74 24.94
C ASN A 252 -10.29 6.86 24.45
N TYR A 253 -9.57 5.74 24.28
CA TYR A 253 -8.21 5.77 23.75
C TYR A 253 -8.12 6.40 22.36
N LEU A 254 -9.03 6.05 21.45
CA LEU A 254 -9.06 6.57 20.08
C LEU A 254 -9.27 8.09 20.03
N VAL A 255 -10.16 8.63 20.86
CA VAL A 255 -10.41 10.09 20.92
C VAL A 255 -9.15 10.87 21.27
N TYR A 256 -8.27 10.28 22.08
CA TYR A 256 -7.00 10.86 22.52
C TYR A 256 -5.82 10.52 21.61
N THR A 257 -6.02 9.85 20.47
CA THR A 257 -5.02 9.82 19.38
C THR A 257 -5.26 10.96 18.38
N GLY A 258 -6.45 11.56 18.34
CA GLY A 258 -6.81 12.52 17.29
C GLY A 258 -7.06 11.89 15.92
N ALA A 259 -6.94 10.56 15.79
CA ALA A 259 -7.34 9.84 14.59
C ALA A 259 -8.84 10.06 14.32
N GLY A 260 -9.18 10.44 13.09
CA GLY A 260 -10.55 10.78 12.71
C GLY A 260 -11.07 12.13 13.24
N ARG A 261 -10.27 12.98 13.87
CA ARG A 261 -10.71 14.29 14.41
C ARG A 261 -10.03 15.48 13.75
N MET A 262 -9.72 15.40 12.45
CA MET A 262 -9.00 16.45 11.73
C MET A 262 -9.98 17.53 11.23
N PRO A 263 -9.97 18.77 11.77
CA PRO A 263 -11.02 19.78 11.54
C PRO A 263 -11.19 20.27 10.09
N GLN A 264 -10.30 19.89 9.18
CA GLN A 264 -10.22 20.41 7.81
C GLN A 264 -9.92 19.34 6.76
N GLN A 265 -9.83 18.04 7.10
CA GLN A 265 -9.21 17.09 6.19
C GLN A 265 -9.85 15.71 6.13
N ASP A 266 -10.06 15.32 4.88
CA ASP A 266 -10.29 13.96 4.46
C ASP A 266 -8.96 13.22 4.57
N PHE A 267 -8.82 12.27 5.50
CA PHE A 267 -7.82 11.22 5.29
C PHE A 267 -8.28 10.43 4.06
N THR A 268 -7.85 10.87 2.88
CA THR A 268 -8.32 10.37 1.60
C THR A 268 -7.88 8.93 1.40
N GLN A 269 -8.71 8.17 0.69
CA GLN A 269 -8.30 6.87 0.19
C GLN A 269 -7.07 7.09 -0.71
N GLY A 270 -6.08 6.21 -0.59
CA GLY A 270 -4.91 6.23 -1.45
C GLY A 270 -5.31 6.05 -2.91
N ALA A 271 -4.47 6.58 -3.80
CA ALA A 271 -4.67 6.48 -5.23
C ALA A 271 -4.49 5.04 -5.73
N ASP A 272 -3.61 4.28 -5.09
CA ASP A 272 -3.56 2.82 -5.22
C ASP A 272 -3.50 2.17 -3.83
N MET A 273 -4.44 1.26 -3.59
CA MET A 273 -4.57 0.48 -2.37
C MET A 273 -4.94 -0.97 -2.72
N ALA A 274 -4.24 -1.59 -3.67
CA ALA A 274 -4.42 -2.99 -4.04
C ALA A 274 -4.28 -3.92 -2.82
N LEU A 275 -5.25 -4.80 -2.61
CA LEU A 275 -5.22 -5.78 -1.51
C LEU A 275 -4.58 -7.09 -1.97
N PRO A 276 -3.96 -7.86 -1.07
CA PRO A 276 -3.51 -9.21 -1.41
C PRO A 276 -4.73 -10.07 -1.78
N ARG A 277 -4.57 -11.02 -2.70
CA ARG A 277 -5.64 -11.95 -3.08
C ARG A 277 -5.79 -13.03 -2.01
N CYS A 278 -7.03 -13.40 -1.69
CA CYS A 278 -7.28 -14.53 -0.79
C CYS A 278 -6.82 -15.83 -1.44
N GLY A 279 -6.21 -16.73 -0.67
CA GLY A 279 -5.64 -18.00 -1.14
C GLY A 279 -4.17 -17.90 -1.55
N GLU A 280 -3.64 -16.71 -1.77
CA GLU A 280 -2.21 -16.45 -1.97
C GLU A 280 -1.53 -16.15 -0.63
N ASP A 281 -0.22 -16.39 -0.52
CA ASP A 281 0.59 -16.08 0.68
C ASP A 281 0.02 -16.57 2.04
N GLY A 282 -0.83 -17.61 2.00
CA GLY A 282 -1.46 -18.19 3.19
C GLY A 282 -2.56 -17.34 3.84
N VAL A 283 -3.06 -16.28 3.18
CA VAL A 283 -4.18 -15.47 3.69
C VAL A 283 -5.53 -16.03 3.26
N GLN A 284 -6.47 -16.11 4.21
CA GLN A 284 -7.82 -16.64 4.01
C GLN A 284 -8.86 -15.50 4.04
N PRO A 285 -10.08 -15.69 3.46
CA PRO A 285 -11.11 -14.66 3.42
C PRO A 285 -11.52 -14.06 4.78
N GLU A 286 -11.46 -14.86 5.84
CA GLU A 286 -11.75 -14.50 7.23
C GLU A 286 -10.56 -13.82 7.92
N ASP A 287 -9.37 -13.89 7.33
CA ASP A 287 -8.20 -13.25 7.89
C ASP A 287 -8.27 -11.73 7.75
N TYR A 288 -7.80 -11.07 8.81
CA TYR A 288 -7.60 -9.65 8.80
C TYR A 288 -6.36 -9.28 9.59
N ALA A 289 -5.76 -8.16 9.21
CA ALA A 289 -4.61 -7.60 9.91
C ALA A 289 -4.80 -6.11 10.14
N VAL A 290 -4.21 -5.60 11.21
CA VAL A 290 -3.97 -4.17 11.34
C VAL A 290 -2.55 -3.90 10.91
N VAL A 291 -2.39 -3.06 9.88
CA VAL A 291 -1.08 -2.63 9.38
C VAL A 291 -0.89 -1.16 9.70
N GLU A 292 0.27 -0.83 10.26
CA GLU A 292 0.74 0.52 10.46
C GLU A 292 1.74 0.88 9.35
N PHE A 293 1.64 2.09 8.83
CA PHE A 293 2.54 2.57 7.79
C PHE A 293 2.70 4.09 7.84
N GLY A 294 3.79 4.53 7.22
CA GLY A 294 4.09 5.95 7.02
C GLY A 294 3.89 6.35 5.56
N ILE A 295 3.48 7.59 5.30
CA ILE A 295 3.34 8.16 3.97
C ILE A 295 4.38 9.28 3.80
N SER A 296 5.26 9.14 2.81
CA SER A 296 6.26 10.16 2.49
C SER A 296 5.66 11.38 1.79
N ASP A 297 6.38 12.49 1.68
CA ASP A 297 5.93 13.68 0.91
C ASP A 297 5.67 13.38 -0.57
N SER A 298 6.31 12.34 -1.13
CA SER A 298 6.06 11.86 -2.49
C SER A 298 4.77 11.06 -2.63
N GLY A 299 4.12 10.70 -1.51
CA GLY A 299 2.89 9.94 -1.48
C GLY A 299 3.02 8.42 -1.49
N ALA A 300 4.20 7.84 -1.70
CA ALA A 300 4.34 6.41 -1.43
C ALA A 300 4.59 6.12 0.05
N VAL A 301 4.36 4.87 0.40
CA VAL A 301 4.60 4.32 1.72
C VAL A 301 6.10 4.33 2.05
N SER A 302 6.47 4.97 3.17
CA SER A 302 7.85 5.05 3.65
C SER A 302 8.27 3.85 4.50
N TYR A 303 7.30 3.22 5.18
CA TYR A 303 7.47 1.95 5.87
C TYR A 303 6.08 1.31 6.02
N ALA A 304 6.02 -0.02 6.09
CA ALA A 304 4.83 -0.76 6.47
C ALA A 304 5.20 -1.84 7.48
N ARG A 305 4.39 -2.02 8.53
CA ARG A 305 4.57 -3.08 9.52
C ARG A 305 3.24 -3.59 10.05
N PRO A 306 3.09 -4.91 10.29
CA PRO A 306 1.93 -5.44 10.98
C PRO A 306 1.92 -5.01 12.46
N VAL A 307 0.73 -4.79 13.00
CA VAL A 307 0.45 -4.53 14.42
C VAL A 307 -0.32 -5.70 15.03
N TYR A 308 -1.27 -6.24 14.27
CA TYR A 308 -2.11 -7.35 14.69
C TYR A 308 -2.46 -8.24 13.48
N GLY A 309 -2.52 -9.56 13.69
CA GLY A 309 -3.13 -10.51 12.78
C GLY A 309 -4.22 -11.33 13.47
N SER A 310 -5.31 -11.61 12.75
CA SER A 310 -6.43 -12.44 13.24
C SER A 310 -6.02 -13.87 13.61
N ARG A 311 -4.92 -14.36 13.03
CA ARG A 311 -4.32 -15.66 13.32
C ARG A 311 -2.84 -15.50 13.66
N PRO A 312 -2.30 -16.30 14.58
CA PRO A 312 -0.85 -16.42 14.78
C PRO A 312 -0.11 -16.77 13.48
N GLY A 313 1.08 -16.20 13.30
CA GLY A 313 1.97 -16.52 12.19
C GLY A 313 2.03 -15.42 11.12
N PRO A 314 2.50 -15.76 9.90
CA PRO A 314 2.98 -14.78 8.92
C PRO A 314 1.89 -14.10 8.08
N SER A 315 0.61 -14.42 8.27
CA SER A 315 -0.48 -13.86 7.43
C SER A 315 -0.52 -12.33 7.47
N ALA A 316 -0.24 -11.71 8.63
CA ALA A 316 -0.15 -10.26 8.78
C ALA A 316 0.97 -9.63 7.92
N LEU A 317 2.03 -10.38 7.62
CA LEU A 317 3.13 -9.91 6.77
C LEU A 317 2.71 -9.81 5.30
N ALA A 318 1.81 -10.67 4.81
CA ALA A 318 1.26 -10.57 3.45
C ALA A 318 0.52 -9.23 3.26
N PHE A 319 -0.27 -8.83 4.25
CA PHE A 319 -0.93 -7.51 4.26
C PHE A 319 0.08 -6.36 4.28
N ALA A 320 1.12 -6.44 5.12
CA ALA A 320 2.14 -5.40 5.18
C ALA A 320 2.92 -5.26 3.87
N ARG A 321 3.17 -6.36 3.15
CA ARG A 321 3.80 -6.34 1.82
C ARG A 321 2.94 -5.61 0.80
N ALA A 322 1.64 -5.92 0.75
CA ALA A 322 0.72 -5.22 -0.15
C ALA A 322 0.67 -3.72 0.15
N VAL A 323 0.64 -3.33 1.43
CA VAL A 323 0.64 -1.91 1.84
C VAL A 323 1.91 -1.18 1.42
N ARG A 324 3.07 -1.84 1.40
CA ARG A 324 4.34 -1.22 0.99
C ARG A 324 4.29 -0.67 -0.44
N ASP A 325 3.44 -1.24 -1.29
CA ASP A 325 3.29 -0.85 -2.69
C ASP A 325 2.17 0.18 -2.91
N TRP A 326 1.49 0.61 -1.84
CA TRP A 326 0.43 1.63 -1.91
C TRP A 326 0.97 3.03 -2.16
N SER A 327 0.10 3.88 -2.70
CA SER A 327 0.45 5.26 -3.01
C SER A 327 -0.72 6.22 -2.86
N TRP A 328 -0.38 7.45 -2.52
CA TRP A 328 -1.22 8.64 -2.52
C TRP A 328 -0.67 9.62 -3.54
N ARG A 329 -1.52 10.52 -4.04
CA ARG A 329 -1.03 11.62 -4.85
C ARG A 329 -0.29 12.62 -3.96
N PRO A 330 0.84 13.19 -4.42
CA PRO A 330 1.55 14.21 -3.65
C PRO A 330 0.68 15.40 -3.22
N ASP A 331 -0.29 15.81 -4.05
CA ASP A 331 -1.19 16.91 -3.72
C ASP A 331 -2.20 16.56 -2.60
N ASP A 332 -2.63 15.31 -2.53
CA ASP A 332 -3.48 14.84 -1.42
C ASP A 332 -2.67 14.78 -0.12
N VAL A 333 -1.40 14.36 -0.20
CA VAL A 333 -0.50 14.21 0.95
C VAL A 333 -0.20 15.54 1.63
N LYS A 334 -0.11 16.64 0.88
CA LYS A 334 0.05 18.01 1.43
C LYS A 334 -1.10 18.37 2.37
N ASN A 335 -2.27 17.78 2.14
CA ASN A 335 -3.45 17.91 2.98
C ASN A 335 -3.49 16.83 4.07
N ILE A 336 -2.36 16.35 4.58
CA ILE A 336 -2.30 15.47 5.76
C ILE A 336 -1.14 15.94 6.67
N PRO A 337 -1.39 16.30 7.94
CA PRO A 337 -0.33 16.70 8.87
C PRO A 337 0.74 15.63 8.99
N ALA A 338 2.00 16.06 9.03
CA ALA A 338 3.15 15.16 9.03
C ALA A 338 3.05 14.07 10.10
N LEU A 339 2.66 14.42 11.33
CA LEU A 339 2.51 13.46 12.43
C LEU A 339 1.55 12.30 12.08
N PHE A 340 0.40 12.58 11.47
CA PHE A 340 -0.58 11.55 11.09
C PHE A 340 -0.16 10.77 9.84
N ARG A 341 0.64 11.38 8.96
CA ARG A 341 1.29 10.67 7.85
C ARG A 341 2.28 9.62 8.35
N PHE A 342 2.95 9.85 9.47
CA PHE A 342 3.94 8.93 10.00
C PHE A 342 3.37 7.73 10.75
N VAL A 343 2.10 7.73 11.15
CA VAL A 343 1.51 6.64 11.94
C VAL A 343 0.06 6.36 11.53
N THR A 344 -0.12 6.03 10.25
CA THR A 344 -1.43 5.61 9.75
C THR A 344 -1.65 4.12 10.07
N ARG A 345 -2.86 3.76 10.49
CA ARG A 345 -3.25 2.38 10.75
C ARG A 345 -4.56 2.02 10.06
N LEU A 346 -4.58 0.88 9.38
CA LEU A 346 -5.76 0.35 8.70
C LEU A 346 -5.98 -1.11 9.06
N GLU A 347 -7.25 -1.48 9.24
CA GLU A 347 -7.66 -2.89 9.25
C GLU A 347 -7.87 -3.34 7.80
N LEU A 348 -7.24 -4.45 7.42
CA LEU A 348 -7.21 -4.97 6.06
C LEU A 348 -7.69 -6.41 6.02
N ARG A 349 -8.41 -6.78 4.95
CA ARG A 349 -8.71 -8.16 4.57
C ARG A 349 -8.27 -8.42 3.15
N CYS A 350 -8.00 -9.68 2.80
CA CYS A 350 -7.60 -10.03 1.44
C CYS A 350 -8.80 -9.81 0.50
N SER A 351 -8.55 -9.66 -0.80
CA SER A 351 -9.60 -9.57 -1.81
C SER A 351 -10.00 -10.96 -2.30
N THR A 352 -11.31 -11.23 -2.37
CA THR A 352 -11.89 -12.41 -3.05
C THR A 352 -12.29 -12.06 -4.48
N ALA A 353 -11.98 -10.84 -4.94
CA ALA A 353 -12.20 -10.48 -6.33
C ALA A 353 -11.17 -11.23 -7.17
N GLU A 354 -11.64 -12.21 -7.93
CA GLU A 354 -10.82 -12.83 -8.97
C GLU A 354 -10.57 -11.86 -10.14
N GLY A 355 -11.46 -10.85 -10.29
CA GLY A 355 -11.49 -9.94 -11.42
C GLY A 355 -12.00 -10.68 -12.65
N GLY A 356 -13.17 -10.31 -13.17
CA GLY A 356 -13.59 -10.81 -14.48
C GLY A 356 -12.59 -10.35 -15.57
N PRO A 357 -12.44 -11.07 -16.69
CA PRO A 357 -11.68 -10.60 -17.83
C PRO A 357 -12.12 -9.20 -18.24
N SER A 358 -11.15 -8.30 -18.34
CA SER A 358 -11.39 -6.92 -18.74
C SER A 358 -11.82 -6.86 -20.21
N MET A 359 -12.81 -6.01 -20.52
CA MET A 359 -13.13 -5.65 -21.91
C MET A 359 -11.92 -5.02 -22.65
N LEU A 360 -10.94 -4.53 -21.89
CA LEU A 360 -9.69 -4.00 -22.43
C LEU A 360 -8.62 -5.07 -22.68
N ALA A 361 -8.84 -6.35 -22.35
CA ALA A 361 -7.84 -7.40 -22.56
C ALA A 361 -7.42 -7.55 -24.03
N GLY A 362 -8.38 -7.51 -24.96
CA GLY A 362 -8.11 -7.49 -26.40
C GLY A 362 -7.30 -6.25 -26.83
N PRO A 363 -7.76 -5.03 -26.52
CA PRO A 363 -6.99 -3.80 -26.71
C PRO A 363 -5.57 -3.82 -26.13
N THR A 364 -5.39 -4.33 -24.90
CA THR A 364 -4.08 -4.51 -24.25
C THR A 364 -3.19 -5.45 -25.04
N LYS A 365 -3.72 -6.60 -25.46
CA LYS A 365 -2.96 -7.55 -26.30
C LYS A 365 -2.58 -6.94 -27.65
N ALA A 366 -3.52 -6.26 -28.33
CA ALA A 366 -3.26 -5.64 -29.63
C ALA A 366 -2.13 -4.60 -29.57
N LEU A 367 -2.09 -3.80 -28.49
CA LEU A 367 -1.00 -2.86 -28.28
C LEU A 367 0.33 -3.58 -28.00
N ALA A 368 0.33 -4.60 -27.13
CA ALA A 368 1.53 -5.36 -26.80
C ALA A 368 2.13 -6.04 -28.05
N ASP A 369 1.31 -6.73 -28.84
CA ASP A 369 1.72 -7.38 -30.09
C ASP A 369 2.27 -6.35 -31.10
N TRP A 370 1.67 -5.16 -31.18
CA TRP A 370 2.13 -4.08 -32.05
C TRP A 370 3.49 -3.50 -31.65
N LEU A 371 3.72 -3.30 -30.34
CA LEU A 371 5.01 -2.85 -29.80
C LEU A 371 6.09 -3.91 -29.98
N GLU A 372 5.75 -5.18 -29.74
CA GLU A 372 6.66 -6.32 -29.93
C GLU A 372 7.08 -6.46 -31.39
N ALA A 373 6.15 -6.39 -32.33
CA ALA A 373 6.44 -6.43 -33.77
C ALA A 373 7.38 -5.31 -34.21
N ARG A 374 7.34 -4.15 -33.54
CA ARG A 374 8.23 -2.99 -33.77
C ARG A 374 9.52 -3.06 -32.95
N ARG A 375 9.70 -4.08 -32.11
CA ARG A 375 10.85 -4.28 -31.21
C ARG A 375 11.09 -3.09 -30.30
N VAL A 376 10.02 -2.48 -29.81
CA VAL A 376 10.07 -1.36 -28.88
C VAL A 376 10.13 -1.92 -27.45
N PRO A 377 11.24 -1.78 -26.72
CA PRO A 377 11.35 -2.32 -25.38
C PRO A 377 10.50 -1.52 -24.38
N GLY A 378 9.98 -2.20 -23.36
CA GLY A 378 9.35 -1.55 -22.21
C GLY A 378 10.34 -0.81 -21.30
N PRO A 379 9.88 0.11 -20.45
CA PRO A 379 10.74 0.74 -19.45
C PRO A 379 11.20 -0.31 -18.42
N VAL A 380 12.48 -0.25 -18.03
CA VAL A 380 13.00 -1.09 -16.93
C VAL A 380 12.62 -0.43 -15.61
N LEU A 381 11.59 -0.96 -14.96
CA LEU A 381 11.09 -0.49 -13.66
C LEU A 381 11.38 -1.47 -12.51
N ASP A 382 12.03 -2.60 -12.80
CA ASP A 382 12.34 -3.63 -11.80
C ASP A 382 13.16 -3.03 -10.65
N ASN A 383 12.72 -3.31 -9.42
CA ASN A 383 13.33 -2.80 -8.18
C ASN A 383 13.36 -1.27 -8.05
N VAL A 384 12.64 -0.53 -8.90
CA VAL A 384 12.46 0.92 -8.76
C VAL A 384 11.28 1.16 -7.82
N PRO A 385 11.48 1.81 -6.65
CA PRO A 385 10.38 2.13 -5.75
C PRO A 385 9.34 3.02 -6.45
N MET A 386 8.05 2.79 -6.18
CA MET A 386 6.94 3.56 -6.77
C MET A 386 7.16 5.09 -6.72
N THR A 387 7.75 5.60 -5.63
CA THR A 387 8.12 7.01 -5.45
C THR A 387 9.01 7.59 -6.55
N ARG A 388 9.89 6.75 -7.12
CA ARG A 388 10.86 7.15 -8.14
C ARG A 388 10.43 6.78 -9.54
N GLN A 389 9.45 5.88 -9.68
CA GLN A 389 8.98 5.44 -11.00
C GLN A 389 8.46 6.60 -11.83
N ARG A 390 7.63 7.49 -11.26
CA ARG A 390 7.14 8.69 -11.98
C ARG A 390 8.31 9.56 -12.49
N ALA A 391 9.27 9.88 -11.64
CA ALA A 391 10.42 10.71 -12.01
C ALA A 391 11.29 10.04 -13.07
N LEU A 392 11.50 8.72 -12.97
CA LEU A 392 12.24 7.93 -13.95
C LEU A 392 11.52 7.90 -15.31
N LEU A 393 10.20 7.67 -15.32
CA LEU A 393 9.39 7.67 -16.54
C LEU A 393 9.41 9.06 -17.22
N LEU A 394 9.29 10.14 -16.44
CA LEU A 394 9.42 11.50 -16.96
C LEU A 394 10.80 11.78 -17.56
N GLN A 395 11.87 11.35 -16.88
CA GLN A 395 13.24 11.48 -17.38
C GLN A 395 13.44 10.69 -18.68
N GLN A 396 12.95 9.45 -18.74
CA GLN A 396 13.01 8.61 -19.94
C GLN A 396 12.22 9.24 -21.10
N ALA A 397 11.00 9.74 -20.83
CA ALA A 397 10.19 10.41 -21.83
C ALA A 397 10.91 11.65 -22.40
N GLN A 398 11.48 12.49 -21.54
CA GLN A 398 12.26 13.67 -21.96
C GLN A 398 13.50 13.28 -22.78
N LEU A 399 14.22 12.24 -22.37
CA LEU A 399 15.38 11.75 -23.10
C LEU A 399 14.99 11.30 -24.52
N ILE A 400 13.94 10.48 -24.64
CA ILE A 400 13.45 10.00 -25.94
C ILE A 400 13.02 11.18 -26.82
N ARG A 401 12.27 12.14 -26.28
CA ARG A 401 11.85 13.33 -27.01
C ARG A 401 13.05 14.15 -27.51
N SER A 402 14.08 14.32 -26.69
CA SER A 402 15.28 15.08 -27.09
C SER A 402 16.11 14.38 -28.18
N GLN A 403 16.12 13.04 -28.20
CA GLN A 403 16.95 12.25 -29.13
C GLN A 403 16.23 11.89 -30.42
N LYS A 404 14.93 11.58 -30.34
CA LYS A 404 14.14 10.99 -31.43
C LYS A 404 12.91 11.84 -31.82
N GLY A 405 12.61 12.89 -31.04
CA GLY A 405 11.48 13.78 -31.28
C GLY A 405 10.16 13.28 -30.71
N ASP A 406 9.13 14.12 -30.85
CA ASP A 406 7.80 13.93 -30.25
C ASP A 406 6.94 12.87 -30.98
N ALA A 407 7.40 12.32 -32.11
CA ALA A 407 6.72 11.25 -32.85
C ALA A 407 7.31 9.86 -32.58
N ALA A 408 8.29 9.73 -31.67
CA ALA A 408 8.99 8.48 -31.40
C ALA A 408 8.05 7.44 -30.74
N VAL A 409 7.97 6.24 -31.34
CA VAL A 409 7.12 5.14 -30.84
C VAL A 409 7.61 4.63 -29.48
N GLU A 410 8.89 4.80 -29.17
CA GLU A 410 9.49 4.47 -27.88
C GLU A 410 8.89 5.28 -26.72
N LEU A 411 8.17 6.37 -27.00
CA LEU A 411 7.40 7.08 -25.98
C LEU A 411 6.22 6.25 -25.47
N VAL A 412 5.61 5.40 -26.30
CA VAL A 412 4.39 4.66 -25.95
C VAL A 412 4.52 3.84 -24.66
N PRO A 413 5.50 2.92 -24.53
CA PRO A 413 5.62 2.09 -23.33
C PRO A 413 6.06 2.87 -22.08
N VAL A 414 6.58 4.09 -22.22
CA VAL A 414 6.95 4.97 -21.10
C VAL A 414 5.76 5.81 -20.64
N LEU A 415 4.99 6.36 -21.59
CA LEU A 415 3.86 7.23 -21.29
C LEU A 415 2.64 6.48 -20.77
N ILE A 416 2.45 5.20 -21.15
CA ILE A 416 1.34 4.39 -20.63
C ILE A 416 1.39 4.23 -19.12
N PRO A 417 2.46 3.69 -18.49
CA PRO A 417 2.52 3.57 -17.04
C PRO A 417 2.56 4.94 -16.34
N LEU A 418 3.06 6.00 -17.01
CA LEU A 418 3.02 7.36 -16.48
C LEU A 418 1.58 7.89 -16.35
N LEU A 419 0.72 7.62 -17.34
CA LEU A 419 -0.67 8.09 -17.37
C LEU A 419 -1.66 7.13 -16.69
N ALA A 420 -1.38 5.82 -16.73
CA ALA A 420 -2.16 4.79 -16.06
C ALA A 420 -1.89 4.74 -14.55
N GLY A 421 -0.74 5.26 -14.13
CA GLY A 421 -0.33 5.27 -12.73
C GLY A 421 -1.32 6.07 -11.90
N SER A 422 -1.68 5.51 -10.74
CA SER A 422 -2.44 6.20 -9.69
C SER A 422 -1.82 7.54 -9.25
N MET A 423 -0.52 7.71 -9.51
CA MET A 423 0.27 8.91 -9.22
C MET A 423 0.36 9.91 -10.39
N ALA A 424 -0.38 9.72 -11.48
CA ALA A 424 -0.40 10.67 -12.60
C ALA A 424 -0.84 12.06 -12.13
N ALA A 425 -0.02 13.07 -12.39
CA ALA A 425 -0.36 14.46 -12.10
C ALA A 425 -1.17 15.06 -13.26
N ARG A 426 -1.95 16.10 -12.99
CA ARG A 426 -2.73 16.79 -14.02
C ARG A 426 -1.85 17.29 -15.16
N GLU A 427 -0.67 17.82 -14.84
CA GLU A 427 0.29 18.30 -15.84
C GLU A 427 0.83 17.17 -16.72
N ASP A 428 0.95 15.95 -16.18
CA ASP A 428 1.36 14.78 -16.96
C ASP A 428 0.28 14.43 -17.99
N VAL A 429 -1.00 14.44 -17.57
CA VAL A 429 -2.13 14.15 -18.45
C VAL A 429 -2.28 15.22 -19.53
N GLU A 430 -2.18 16.50 -19.15
CA GLU A 430 -2.28 17.62 -20.09
C GLU A 430 -1.13 17.64 -21.12
N THR A 431 0.08 17.28 -20.69
CA THR A 431 1.26 17.28 -21.56
C THR A 431 1.35 16.00 -22.42
N TYR A 432 1.23 14.84 -21.78
CA TYR A 432 1.56 13.56 -22.39
C TYR A 432 0.36 12.80 -22.92
N GLY A 433 -0.87 13.08 -22.47
CA GLY A 433 -2.08 12.46 -23.00
C GLY A 433 -2.28 12.72 -24.49
N PRO A 434 -2.35 14.00 -24.93
CA PRO A 434 -2.45 14.34 -26.36
C PRO A 434 -1.24 13.90 -27.18
N LEU A 435 -0.04 13.88 -26.58
CA LEU A 435 1.17 13.39 -27.22
C LEU A 435 1.07 11.89 -27.51
N LEU A 436 0.70 11.08 -26.50
CA LEU A 436 0.58 9.64 -26.64
C LEU A 436 -0.43 9.25 -27.73
N ARG A 437 -1.61 9.88 -27.76
CA ARG A 437 -2.61 9.68 -28.83
C ARG A 437 -2.04 10.00 -30.20
N ARG A 438 -1.28 11.10 -30.32
CA ARG A 438 -0.64 11.49 -31.58
C ARG A 438 0.40 10.46 -32.03
N VAL A 439 1.28 10.01 -31.12
CA VAL A 439 2.33 9.03 -31.43
C VAL A 439 1.73 7.74 -31.97
N VAL A 440 0.73 7.15 -31.30
CA VAL A 440 0.15 5.89 -31.77
C VAL A 440 -0.61 6.03 -33.09
N ARG A 441 -1.24 7.19 -33.33
CA ARG A 441 -1.92 7.48 -34.61
C ARG A 441 -0.93 7.69 -35.75
N THR A 442 0.13 8.48 -35.54
CA THR A 442 1.15 8.76 -36.56
C THR A 442 1.99 7.52 -36.89
N ALA A 443 2.13 6.58 -35.94
CA ALA A 443 2.85 5.34 -36.14
C ALA A 443 2.00 4.19 -36.70
N ASP A 444 0.76 4.50 -37.13
CA ASP A 444 -0.23 3.56 -37.65
C ASP A 444 -0.44 2.35 -36.73
N ALA A 445 -0.69 2.61 -35.44
CA ALA A 445 -1.15 1.58 -34.51
C ALA A 445 -2.51 1.02 -34.96
N PRO A 446 -2.78 -0.29 -34.79
CA PRO A 446 -4.10 -0.86 -35.06
C PRO A 446 -5.21 -0.10 -34.31
N PRO A 447 -6.41 0.10 -34.90
CA PRO A 447 -7.48 0.83 -34.22
C PRO A 447 -7.83 0.28 -32.84
N LEU A 448 -7.75 -1.05 -32.64
CA LEU A 448 -7.96 -1.69 -31.34
C LEU A 448 -6.90 -1.30 -30.29
N ALA A 449 -5.64 -1.10 -30.70
CA ALA A 449 -4.57 -0.57 -29.85
C ALA A 449 -4.74 0.93 -29.58
N GLN A 450 -5.19 1.70 -30.59
CA GLN A 450 -5.52 3.12 -30.43
C GLN A 450 -6.67 3.31 -29.43
N LEU A 451 -7.68 2.43 -29.44
CA LEU A 451 -8.80 2.46 -28.48
C LEU A 451 -8.31 2.32 -27.03
N LEU A 452 -7.35 1.43 -26.75
CA LEU A 452 -6.75 1.31 -25.41
C LEU A 452 -6.14 2.63 -24.96
N VAL A 453 -5.33 3.25 -25.82
CA VAL A 453 -4.64 4.51 -25.52
C VAL A 453 -5.63 5.65 -25.35
N ASP A 454 -6.62 5.74 -26.23
CA ASP A 454 -7.66 6.76 -26.15
C ASP A 454 -8.46 6.59 -24.86
N ARG A 455 -8.82 5.36 -24.47
CA ARG A 455 -9.50 5.07 -23.20
C ARG A 455 -8.65 5.42 -21.99
N LEU A 456 -7.37 5.03 -22.01
CA LEU A 456 -6.42 5.36 -20.95
C LEU A 456 -6.33 6.89 -20.75
N VAL A 457 -6.19 7.65 -21.83
CA VAL A 457 -6.08 9.11 -21.78
C VAL A 457 -7.39 9.76 -21.32
N HIS A 458 -8.53 9.20 -21.73
CA HIS A 458 -9.85 9.60 -21.25
C HIS A 458 -9.98 9.39 -19.74
N ASP A 459 -9.71 8.18 -19.26
CA ASP A 459 -9.78 7.82 -17.84
C ASP A 459 -8.82 8.65 -16.99
N ALA A 460 -7.59 8.86 -17.46
CA ALA A 460 -6.62 9.70 -16.78
C ALA A 460 -7.11 11.16 -16.65
N ALA A 461 -7.74 11.70 -17.70
CA ALA A 461 -8.30 13.05 -17.69
C ALA A 461 -9.48 13.19 -16.73
N GLU A 462 -10.39 12.21 -16.69
CA GLU A 462 -11.47 12.18 -15.69
C GLU A 462 -10.90 12.08 -14.28
N HIS A 463 -9.89 11.24 -14.08
CA HIS A 463 -9.28 10.98 -12.77
C HIS A 463 -8.60 12.22 -12.16
N VAL A 464 -8.14 13.17 -12.99
CA VAL A 464 -7.54 14.45 -12.56
C VAL A 464 -8.47 15.65 -12.78
N ASP A 465 -9.78 15.41 -12.88
CA ASP A 465 -10.83 16.43 -13.01
C ASP A 465 -10.63 17.40 -14.21
N ILE A 466 -10.09 16.91 -15.32
CA ILE A 466 -10.05 17.65 -16.58
C ILE A 466 -11.43 17.57 -17.22
N ARG A 467 -12.02 18.74 -17.52
CA ARG A 467 -13.32 18.82 -18.18
C ARG A 467 -13.22 18.33 -19.63
N ILE A 468 -13.84 17.18 -19.91
CA ILE A 468 -13.88 16.58 -21.25
C ILE A 468 -15.04 17.18 -22.05
N ARG A 469 -14.71 17.87 -23.15
CA ARG A 469 -15.68 18.33 -24.16
C ARG A 469 -15.62 17.42 -25.39
N ALA A 470 -16.70 17.37 -26.17
CA ALA A 470 -16.78 16.49 -27.35
C ALA A 470 -15.66 16.75 -28.39
N ASP A 471 -15.15 17.97 -28.46
CA ASP A 471 -14.06 18.41 -29.34
C ASP A 471 -12.67 18.35 -28.69
N SER A 472 -12.58 17.94 -27.41
CA SER A 472 -11.33 17.90 -26.67
C SER A 472 -10.45 16.71 -27.07
N PRO A 473 -9.11 16.80 -26.89
CA PRO A 473 -8.19 15.70 -27.14
C PRO A 473 -8.31 14.54 -26.14
N TYR A 474 -9.29 14.58 -25.22
CA TYR A 474 -9.58 13.52 -24.24
C TYR A 474 -10.91 12.81 -24.55
N ALA A 475 -11.67 13.28 -25.54
CA ALA A 475 -12.91 12.63 -25.93
C ALA A 475 -12.66 11.34 -26.73
N LEU A 476 -13.47 10.32 -26.46
CA LEU A 476 -13.58 9.12 -27.27
C LEU A 476 -14.59 9.37 -28.41
N ARG A 477 -14.26 8.94 -29.62
CA ARG A 477 -15.10 9.20 -30.81
C ARG A 477 -15.31 7.92 -31.60
N ALA A 478 -16.57 7.55 -31.80
CA ALA A 478 -16.95 6.34 -32.54
C ALA A 478 -16.35 6.28 -33.95
N ALA A 479 -16.20 7.43 -34.61
CA ALA A 479 -15.63 7.56 -35.95
C ALA A 479 -14.17 7.05 -36.04
N ASP A 480 -13.41 7.16 -34.95
CA ASP A 480 -11.99 6.79 -34.92
C ASP A 480 -11.79 5.26 -35.00
N TYR A 481 -12.84 4.46 -34.77
CA TYR A 481 -12.77 2.98 -34.69
C TYR A 481 -13.55 2.26 -35.79
N GLN A 482 -14.21 2.98 -36.70
CA GLN A 482 -15.13 2.37 -37.69
C GLN A 482 -14.46 1.40 -38.66
N ALA A 483 -13.15 1.53 -38.89
CA ALA A 483 -12.41 0.70 -39.84
C ALA A 483 -12.13 -0.73 -39.33
N ASP A 484 -12.31 -1.00 -38.04
CA ASP A 484 -11.96 -2.26 -37.38
C ASP A 484 -13.16 -2.77 -36.58
N ALA A 485 -13.56 -4.02 -36.84
CA ALA A 485 -14.77 -4.59 -36.25
C ALA A 485 -14.66 -4.76 -34.73
N ASP A 486 -13.52 -5.25 -34.24
CA ASP A 486 -13.27 -5.48 -32.81
C ASP A 486 -13.19 -4.14 -32.07
N ALA A 487 -12.52 -3.14 -32.65
CA ALA A 487 -12.40 -1.81 -32.05
C ALA A 487 -13.75 -1.08 -32.00
N ARG A 488 -14.54 -1.14 -33.09
CA ARG A 488 -15.90 -0.59 -33.15
C ARG A 488 -16.81 -1.24 -32.10
N ALA A 489 -16.78 -2.57 -32.00
CA ALA A 489 -17.58 -3.32 -31.06
C ALA A 489 -17.18 -3.07 -29.60
N THR A 490 -15.88 -3.07 -29.31
CA THR A 490 -15.35 -2.76 -27.98
C THR A 490 -15.73 -1.33 -27.56
N PHE A 491 -15.59 -0.34 -28.46
CA PHE A 491 -16.02 1.02 -28.20
C PHE A 491 -17.52 1.11 -27.91
N ALA A 492 -18.38 0.46 -28.70
CA ALA A 492 -19.82 0.51 -28.50
C ALA A 492 -20.26 -0.09 -27.15
N ILE A 493 -19.61 -1.18 -26.72
CA ILE A 493 -19.85 -1.78 -25.41
C ILE A 493 -19.39 -0.86 -24.27
N LEU A 494 -18.17 -0.31 -24.35
CA LEU A 494 -17.66 0.61 -23.33
C LEU A 494 -18.53 1.86 -23.24
N ALA A 495 -18.90 2.44 -24.38
CA ALA A 495 -19.79 3.60 -24.44
C ALA A 495 -21.17 3.32 -23.84
N TYR A 496 -21.69 2.09 -23.97
CA TYR A 496 -22.94 1.68 -23.30
C TYR A 496 -22.74 1.52 -21.78
N ASP A 497 -21.63 0.93 -21.36
CA ASP A 497 -21.32 0.69 -19.94
C ASP A 497 -21.12 2.01 -19.16
N ASP A 498 -20.61 3.07 -19.82
CA ASP A 498 -20.43 4.42 -19.26
C ASP A 498 -21.76 5.20 -19.07
N LEU A 499 -22.86 4.75 -19.69
CA LEU A 499 -24.16 5.43 -19.59
C LEU A 499 -24.78 5.32 -18.20
N ARG A 500 -25.50 6.37 -17.78
CA ARG A 500 -26.31 6.30 -16.55
C ARG A 500 -27.49 5.33 -16.75
N PRO A 501 -28.01 4.73 -15.67
CA PRO A 501 -29.14 3.79 -15.73
C PRO A 501 -30.34 4.24 -16.56
N ARG A 502 -30.69 5.53 -16.48
CA ARG A 502 -31.83 6.11 -17.22
C ARG A 502 -31.56 6.22 -18.73
N GLU A 503 -30.30 6.35 -19.13
CA GLU A 503 -29.88 6.54 -20.52
C GLU A 503 -29.78 5.20 -21.24
N LYS A 504 -29.32 4.13 -20.55
CA LYS A 504 -29.22 2.77 -21.11
C LYS A 504 -30.51 2.28 -21.78
N ALA A 505 -31.67 2.62 -21.23
CA ALA A 505 -32.99 2.27 -21.78
C ALA A 505 -33.21 2.79 -23.21
N GLY A 506 -32.64 3.95 -23.57
CA GLY A 506 -32.73 4.52 -24.91
C GLY A 506 -31.58 4.14 -25.84
N SER A 507 -30.57 3.41 -25.34
CA SER A 507 -29.29 3.20 -26.02
C SER A 507 -29.07 1.76 -26.51
N GLN A 508 -30.15 0.99 -26.67
CA GLN A 508 -30.09 -0.38 -27.20
C GLN A 508 -29.41 -0.46 -28.58
N ALA A 509 -29.46 0.63 -29.37
CA ALA A 509 -28.79 0.71 -30.65
C ALA A 509 -27.26 0.46 -30.58
N LEU A 510 -26.59 0.82 -29.47
CA LEU A 510 -25.17 0.54 -29.28
C LEU A 510 -24.90 -0.97 -29.18
N LEU A 511 -25.77 -1.71 -28.47
CA LEU A 511 -25.64 -3.16 -28.33
C LEU A 511 -26.03 -3.89 -29.62
N ASN A 512 -27.11 -3.46 -30.28
CA ASN A 512 -27.54 -4.03 -31.56
C ASN A 512 -26.46 -3.87 -32.63
N ALA A 513 -25.76 -2.73 -32.66
CA ALA A 513 -24.65 -2.51 -33.60
C ALA A 513 -23.52 -3.54 -33.47
N VAL A 514 -23.32 -4.14 -32.29
CA VAL A 514 -22.34 -5.21 -32.07
C VAL A 514 -22.93 -6.59 -32.40
N ILE A 515 -24.18 -6.81 -31.98
CA ILE A 515 -24.87 -8.10 -32.15
C ILE A 515 -25.07 -8.41 -33.64
N ASP A 516 -25.45 -7.40 -34.41
CA ASP A 516 -25.79 -7.51 -35.83
C ASP A 516 -24.56 -7.28 -36.73
N ASP A 517 -23.36 -7.12 -36.16
CA ASP A 517 -22.13 -6.85 -36.91
C ASP A 517 -21.66 -8.11 -37.65
N GLY A 518 -21.95 -8.21 -38.95
CA GLY A 518 -21.56 -9.34 -39.79
C GLY A 518 -20.04 -9.55 -39.95
N ALA A 519 -19.21 -8.57 -39.54
CA ALA A 519 -17.76 -8.74 -39.53
C ALA A 519 -17.26 -9.52 -38.30
N LEU A 520 -18.07 -9.63 -37.24
CA LEU A 520 -17.76 -10.45 -36.08
C LEU A 520 -18.19 -11.91 -36.29
N PRO A 521 -17.38 -12.90 -35.88
CA PRO A 521 -17.78 -14.31 -35.84
C PRO A 521 -19.07 -14.56 -35.06
N ALA A 522 -19.78 -15.64 -35.41
CA ALA A 522 -21.02 -16.05 -34.74
C ALA A 522 -20.90 -16.15 -33.21
N ASN A 523 -19.78 -16.69 -32.73
CA ASN A 523 -19.49 -16.95 -31.33
C ASN A 523 -18.44 -15.98 -30.77
N ASP A 524 -18.34 -14.78 -31.35
CA ASP A 524 -17.36 -13.79 -30.91
C ASP A 524 -17.62 -13.35 -29.44
N PRO A 525 -16.59 -13.28 -28.57
CA PRO A 525 -16.74 -12.84 -27.19
C PRO A 525 -17.39 -11.46 -27.03
N LEU A 526 -17.16 -10.52 -27.95
CA LEU A 526 -17.77 -9.18 -27.92
C LEU A 526 -19.27 -9.25 -28.24
N ARG A 527 -19.66 -10.12 -29.17
CA ARG A 527 -21.09 -10.38 -29.47
C ARG A 527 -21.79 -10.99 -28.27
N VAL A 528 -21.16 -11.97 -27.63
CA VAL A 528 -21.66 -12.57 -26.38
C VAL A 528 -21.82 -11.51 -25.30
N ALA A 529 -20.81 -10.65 -25.10
CA ALA A 529 -20.84 -9.55 -24.14
C ALA A 529 -21.99 -8.55 -24.40
N ALA A 530 -22.28 -8.23 -25.67
CA ALA A 530 -23.39 -7.36 -26.05
C ALA A 530 -24.77 -8.04 -25.84
N LEU A 531 -24.92 -9.32 -26.19
CA LEU A 531 -26.13 -10.11 -25.95
C LEU A 531 -26.50 -10.18 -24.47
N VAL A 532 -25.52 -10.40 -23.59
CA VAL A 532 -25.71 -10.43 -22.14
C VAL A 532 -26.23 -9.09 -21.60
N ARG A 533 -25.67 -7.97 -22.08
CA ARG A 533 -26.11 -6.61 -21.71
C ARG A 533 -27.53 -6.34 -22.21
N ARG A 534 -27.85 -6.77 -23.43
CA ARG A 534 -29.19 -6.60 -24.02
C ARG A 534 -30.22 -7.45 -23.29
N ALA A 535 -29.90 -8.69 -22.93
CA ALA A 535 -30.76 -9.55 -22.12
C ALA A 535 -31.10 -8.89 -20.77
N SER A 536 -30.11 -8.31 -20.10
CA SER A 536 -30.30 -7.58 -18.83
C SER A 536 -31.16 -6.33 -19.00
N LEU A 537 -30.99 -5.60 -20.11
CA LEU A 537 -31.84 -4.46 -20.46
C LEU A 537 -33.30 -4.88 -20.70
N GLN A 538 -33.53 -5.95 -21.47
CA GLN A 538 -34.86 -6.50 -21.75
C GLN A 538 -35.56 -6.96 -20.46
N ALA A 539 -34.83 -7.67 -19.59
CA ALA A 539 -35.35 -8.12 -18.30
C ALA A 539 -35.74 -6.95 -17.39
N THR A 540 -34.90 -5.91 -17.34
CA THR A 540 -35.20 -4.67 -16.60
C THR A 540 -36.45 -3.96 -17.15
N GLY A 541 -36.68 -4.04 -18.45
CA GLY A 541 -37.89 -3.54 -19.11
C GLY A 541 -39.13 -4.44 -18.96
N GLY A 542 -39.02 -5.59 -18.26
CA GLY A 542 -40.11 -6.56 -18.08
C GLY A 542 -40.28 -7.57 -19.22
N ASN A 543 -39.44 -7.52 -20.26
CA ASN A 543 -39.50 -8.42 -21.41
C ASN A 543 -38.64 -9.67 -21.20
N LEU A 544 -39.10 -10.56 -20.32
CA LEU A 544 -38.36 -11.77 -19.93
C LEU A 544 -38.21 -12.79 -21.07
N GLU A 545 -39.12 -12.79 -22.04
CA GLU A 545 -39.03 -13.68 -23.21
C GLU A 545 -37.88 -13.27 -24.12
N ALA A 546 -37.78 -11.98 -24.47
CA ALA A 546 -36.64 -11.47 -25.24
C ALA A 546 -35.33 -11.61 -24.48
N ALA A 547 -35.33 -11.39 -23.15
CA ALA A 547 -34.15 -11.62 -22.33
C ALA A 547 -33.69 -13.08 -22.38
N ARG A 548 -34.61 -14.05 -22.34
CA ARG A 548 -34.31 -15.48 -22.47
C ARG A 548 -33.74 -15.81 -23.84
N ALA A 549 -34.31 -15.25 -24.91
CA ALA A 549 -33.85 -15.46 -26.27
C ALA A 549 -32.43 -14.92 -26.49
N ASP A 550 -32.17 -13.68 -26.03
CA ASP A 550 -30.84 -13.08 -26.07
C ASP A 550 -29.83 -13.89 -25.27
N TYR A 551 -30.22 -14.39 -24.10
CA TYR A 551 -29.37 -15.24 -23.28
C TYR A 551 -29.05 -16.57 -23.95
N ALA A 552 -30.05 -17.27 -24.50
CA ALA A 552 -29.85 -18.53 -25.20
C ALA A 552 -28.90 -18.37 -26.40
N ALA A 553 -28.92 -17.21 -27.07
CA ALA A 553 -28.02 -16.89 -28.18
C ALA A 553 -26.54 -16.73 -27.75
N THR A 554 -26.26 -16.55 -26.45
CA THR A 554 -24.87 -16.47 -25.95
C THR A 554 -24.15 -17.81 -25.93
N GLY A 555 -24.90 -18.92 -25.86
CA GLY A 555 -24.34 -20.25 -25.62
C GLY A 555 -23.72 -20.45 -24.23
N LEU A 556 -23.79 -19.47 -23.33
CA LEU A 556 -23.25 -19.55 -21.97
C LEU A 556 -24.21 -20.30 -21.04
N SER A 557 -23.64 -21.04 -20.09
CA SER A 557 -24.38 -21.47 -18.90
C SER A 557 -24.48 -20.33 -17.87
N ALA A 558 -25.48 -20.39 -16.98
CA ALA A 558 -25.72 -19.36 -15.95
C ALA A 558 -24.51 -19.08 -15.06
N GLN A 559 -23.61 -20.06 -14.91
CA GLN A 559 -22.40 -19.98 -14.08
C GLN A 559 -21.20 -19.36 -14.83
N GLN A 560 -21.14 -19.50 -16.16
CA GLN A 560 -20.03 -18.96 -16.98
C GLN A 560 -20.18 -17.45 -17.24
N CYS A 561 -21.35 -16.89 -16.95
CA CYS A 561 -21.66 -15.50 -17.29
C CYS A 561 -21.07 -14.47 -16.30
N SER A 562 -20.71 -14.88 -15.07
CA SER A 562 -20.07 -13.99 -14.09
C SER A 562 -18.72 -13.44 -14.55
N ILE A 563 -18.14 -14.04 -15.59
CA ILE A 563 -16.86 -13.72 -16.22
C ILE A 563 -17.03 -12.60 -17.27
N VAL A 564 -18.18 -12.46 -17.92
CA VAL A 564 -18.36 -11.58 -19.11
C VAL A 564 -19.24 -10.34 -18.82
N ASP A 565 -19.88 -10.29 -17.66
CA ASP A 565 -20.75 -9.19 -17.27
C ASP A 565 -19.97 -7.94 -16.83
N ALA A 566 -20.44 -6.77 -17.28
CA ALA A 566 -20.08 -5.49 -16.67
C ALA A 566 -20.64 -5.40 -15.25
N LYS A 567 -19.93 -4.68 -14.37
CA LYS A 567 -20.45 -4.31 -13.04
C LYS A 567 -21.79 -3.57 -13.21
N PRO A 568 -22.90 -4.08 -12.65
CA PRO A 568 -24.19 -3.40 -12.71
C PRO A 568 -24.12 -2.00 -12.08
N SER A 569 -24.85 -1.03 -12.65
CA SER A 569 -24.86 0.34 -12.12
C SER A 569 -25.67 0.43 -10.83
N LEU A 570 -25.27 1.31 -9.91
CA LEU A 570 -26.00 1.55 -8.66
C LEU A 570 -27.34 2.26 -8.95
N ARG A 571 -28.45 1.70 -8.47
CA ARG A 571 -29.80 2.30 -8.56
C ARG A 571 -30.11 3.16 -7.34
N SER A 572 -29.86 2.61 -6.15
CA SER A 572 -30.14 3.29 -4.89
C SER A 572 -29.25 2.73 -3.78
N ALA A 573 -28.73 3.60 -2.92
CA ALA A 573 -28.13 3.23 -1.65
C ALA A 573 -28.72 4.16 -0.58
N PRO A 574 -29.76 3.75 0.15
CA PRO A 574 -30.32 4.59 1.21
C PRO A 574 -29.28 4.76 2.32
N VAL A 575 -28.76 5.97 2.45
CA VAL A 575 -27.83 6.41 3.50
C VAL A 575 -28.53 7.46 4.33
N SER A 576 -28.41 7.37 5.65
CA SER A 576 -28.96 8.32 6.61
C SER A 576 -27.95 8.63 7.72
N SER A 577 -28.19 9.69 8.49
CA SER A 577 -27.37 10.01 9.66
C SER A 577 -27.36 8.90 10.71
N ALA A 578 -28.41 8.07 10.76
CA ALA A 578 -28.48 6.92 11.66
C ALA A 578 -27.48 5.80 11.31
N ASP A 579 -26.88 5.83 10.12
CA ASP A 579 -25.82 4.88 9.73
C ASP A 579 -24.45 5.24 10.31
N TYR A 580 -24.27 6.48 10.77
CA TYR A 580 -23.08 6.88 11.51
C TYR A 580 -23.16 6.29 12.93
N PRO A 581 -22.13 5.52 13.38
CA PRO A 581 -22.10 5.01 14.76
C PRO A 581 -22.31 6.14 15.78
N THR A 582 -23.39 6.07 16.56
CA THR A 582 -23.81 7.14 17.48
C THR A 582 -22.76 7.48 18.53
N ASP A 583 -22.02 6.47 18.98
CA ASP A 583 -20.89 6.60 19.89
C ASP A 583 -19.72 7.36 19.27
N MET A 584 -19.51 7.26 17.95
CA MET A 584 -18.49 8.03 17.21
C MET A 584 -18.94 9.45 16.85
N VAL A 585 -20.21 9.65 16.48
CA VAL A 585 -20.78 10.99 16.21
C VAL A 585 -20.57 11.91 17.42
N SER A 586 -20.87 11.40 18.62
CA SER A 586 -20.81 12.19 19.86
C SER A 586 -19.42 12.74 20.20
N VAL A 587 -18.37 12.07 19.72
CA VAL A 587 -16.97 12.45 19.97
C VAL A 587 -16.27 13.01 18.71
N GLY A 588 -17.00 13.10 17.59
CA GLY A 588 -16.53 13.66 16.33
C GLY A 588 -15.43 12.84 15.66
N VAL A 589 -15.43 11.52 15.82
CA VAL A 589 -14.48 10.61 15.15
C VAL A 589 -15.05 10.24 13.79
N GLU A 590 -14.37 10.68 12.73
CA GLU A 590 -14.64 10.41 11.33
C GLU A 590 -13.80 9.25 10.79
N GLY A 591 -14.18 8.74 9.62
CA GLY A 591 -13.45 7.66 8.99
C GLY A 591 -14.07 7.17 7.70
N TRP A 592 -13.57 6.04 7.21
CA TRP A 592 -14.08 5.40 6.01
C TRP A 592 -13.84 3.90 6.02
N THR A 593 -14.57 3.19 5.18
CA THR A 593 -14.37 1.77 4.94
C THR A 593 -14.58 1.44 3.47
N ARG A 594 -13.84 0.45 2.98
CA ARG A 594 -14.06 -0.14 1.67
C ARG A 594 -14.72 -1.50 1.88
N VAL A 595 -15.88 -1.68 1.27
CA VAL A 595 -16.68 -2.91 1.38
C VAL A 595 -16.60 -3.66 0.07
N GLN A 596 -16.23 -4.93 0.14
CA GLN A 596 -16.34 -5.87 -0.95
C GLN A 596 -17.66 -6.63 -0.89
N PHE A 597 -18.27 -6.92 -2.03
CA PHE A 597 -19.55 -7.63 -2.13
C PHE A 597 -19.75 -8.19 -3.53
N ASP A 598 -20.71 -9.11 -3.65
CA ASP A 598 -21.20 -9.62 -4.92
C ASP A 598 -22.55 -8.99 -5.23
N ILE A 599 -22.89 -8.90 -6.52
CA ILE A 599 -24.20 -8.42 -6.97
C ILE A 599 -24.96 -9.63 -7.53
N ALA A 600 -26.11 -9.95 -6.94
CA ALA A 600 -27.00 -11.00 -7.41
C ALA A 600 -27.84 -10.53 -8.62
N ALA A 601 -28.43 -11.47 -9.36
CA ALA A 601 -29.27 -11.19 -10.53
C ALA A 601 -30.41 -10.19 -10.25
N ASP A 602 -31.00 -10.26 -9.06
CA ASP A 602 -32.08 -9.39 -8.61
C ASP A 602 -31.61 -7.96 -8.22
N GLY A 603 -30.32 -7.65 -8.40
CA GLY A 603 -29.71 -6.38 -8.06
C GLY A 603 -29.41 -6.21 -6.57
N THR A 604 -29.62 -7.25 -5.74
CA THR A 604 -29.24 -7.22 -4.33
C THR A 604 -27.78 -7.53 -4.14
N THR A 605 -27.19 -6.97 -3.07
CA THR A 605 -25.82 -7.33 -2.70
C THR A 605 -25.81 -8.63 -1.90
N ARG A 606 -24.75 -9.42 -2.04
CA ARG A 606 -24.45 -10.66 -1.30
C ARG A 606 -22.99 -10.63 -0.84
N ASN A 607 -22.64 -11.50 0.12
CA ASN A 607 -21.26 -11.70 0.58
C ASN A 607 -20.52 -10.40 0.94
N GLN A 608 -21.23 -9.45 1.57
CA GLN A 608 -20.68 -8.14 1.92
C GLN A 608 -19.66 -8.27 3.04
N ARG A 609 -18.48 -7.67 2.88
CA ARG A 609 -17.44 -7.61 3.89
C ARG A 609 -16.62 -6.33 3.79
N ALA A 610 -16.40 -5.65 4.90
CA ALA A 610 -15.38 -4.63 4.97
C ALA A 610 -14.00 -5.27 4.69
N VAL A 611 -13.27 -4.72 3.71
CA VAL A 611 -11.92 -5.15 3.33
C VAL A 611 -10.85 -4.11 3.67
N ILE A 612 -11.25 -2.85 3.86
CA ILE A 612 -10.42 -1.83 4.51
C ILE A 612 -11.28 -1.06 5.52
N THR A 613 -10.76 -0.79 6.70
CA THR A 613 -11.41 0.09 7.69
C THR A 613 -10.42 1.10 8.28
N TYR A 614 -10.80 2.38 8.26
CA TYR A 614 -10.13 3.50 8.92
C TYR A 614 -11.12 4.24 9.85
N PRO A 615 -10.81 4.44 11.14
CA PRO A 615 -9.80 3.72 11.92
C PRO A 615 -10.13 2.22 12.06
N PRO A 616 -9.16 1.36 12.43
CA PRO A 616 -9.36 -0.08 12.54
C PRO A 616 -10.57 -0.46 13.42
N MET A 617 -11.39 -1.43 12.99
CA MET A 617 -12.52 -2.02 13.73
C MET A 617 -13.70 -1.08 14.08
N ILE A 618 -13.66 0.20 13.67
CA ILE A 618 -14.71 1.18 14.03
C ILE A 618 -15.88 1.14 13.03
N PHE A 619 -15.61 1.37 11.75
CA PHE A 619 -16.66 1.67 10.75
C PHE A 619 -17.07 0.49 9.87
N GLY A 620 -16.35 -0.63 9.89
CA GLY A 620 -16.54 -1.74 8.95
C GLY A 620 -17.96 -2.34 8.99
N THR A 621 -18.53 -2.48 10.20
CA THR A 621 -19.91 -2.99 10.35
C THR A 621 -20.94 -2.05 9.73
N ASN A 622 -20.79 -0.75 9.96
CA ASN A 622 -21.74 0.27 9.47
C ASN A 622 -21.65 0.42 7.95
N GLY A 623 -20.43 0.41 7.38
CA GLY A 623 -20.27 0.42 5.93
C GLY A 623 -20.87 -0.83 5.28
N THR A 624 -20.66 -2.00 5.88
CA THR A 624 -21.26 -3.25 5.40
C THR A 624 -22.80 -3.18 5.41
N LYS A 625 -23.40 -2.62 6.47
CA LYS A 625 -24.85 -2.40 6.55
C LYS A 625 -25.38 -1.47 5.45
N ILE A 626 -24.66 -0.37 5.16
CA ILE A 626 -25.03 0.55 4.07
C ILE A 626 -25.05 -0.20 2.73
N VAL A 627 -23.98 -0.95 2.42
CA VAL A 627 -23.87 -1.69 1.15
C VAL A 627 -24.87 -2.84 1.06
N THR A 628 -25.25 -3.44 2.19
CA THR A 628 -26.31 -4.48 2.23
C THR A 628 -27.66 -3.95 1.73
N ARG A 629 -27.94 -2.66 1.95
CA ARG A 629 -29.18 -2.02 1.49
C ARG A 629 -29.07 -1.43 0.08
N ALA A 630 -27.87 -1.44 -0.52
CA ALA A 630 -27.68 -0.99 -1.88
C ALA A 630 -28.45 -1.88 -2.86
N LYS A 631 -29.04 -1.26 -3.87
CA LYS A 631 -29.70 -1.92 -5.00
C LYS A 631 -29.00 -1.49 -6.28
N TYR A 632 -28.66 -2.49 -7.07
CA TYR A 632 -28.02 -2.36 -8.37
C TYR A 632 -29.02 -2.67 -9.48
N GLU A 633 -28.65 -2.36 -10.72
CA GLU A 633 -29.39 -2.83 -11.89
C GLU A 633 -29.48 -4.36 -11.87
N GLN A 634 -30.65 -4.87 -12.30
CA GLN A 634 -30.86 -6.31 -12.42
C GLN A 634 -30.09 -6.83 -13.62
N SER A 635 -29.42 -7.96 -13.44
CA SER A 635 -28.80 -8.70 -14.54
C SER A 635 -29.70 -9.89 -14.85
N TYR A 636 -29.92 -10.17 -16.14
CA TYR A 636 -30.70 -11.34 -16.50
C TYR A 636 -29.87 -12.61 -16.31
N ARG A 637 -30.34 -13.50 -15.45
CA ARG A 637 -29.77 -14.83 -15.18
C ARG A 637 -30.90 -15.85 -15.16
N PRO A 638 -30.91 -16.86 -16.06
CA PRO A 638 -31.98 -17.86 -16.11
C PRO A 638 -32.18 -18.59 -14.78
N ASP A 639 -31.08 -18.87 -14.07
CA ASP A 639 -31.07 -19.63 -12.81
C ASP A 639 -30.96 -18.72 -11.57
N GLY A 640 -30.99 -17.39 -11.73
CA GLY A 640 -30.86 -16.45 -10.61
C GLY A 640 -29.48 -16.41 -9.92
N GLY A 641 -28.44 -16.94 -10.56
CA GLY A 641 -27.07 -16.95 -10.06
C GLY A 641 -26.44 -15.57 -9.83
N LEU A 642 -25.21 -15.53 -9.28
CA LEU A 642 -24.49 -14.28 -9.05
C LEU A 642 -24.16 -13.58 -10.38
N GLY A 643 -24.35 -12.26 -10.43
CA GLY A 643 -24.13 -11.40 -11.59
C GLY A 643 -22.65 -11.09 -11.77
N CYS A 644 -22.05 -10.42 -10.79
CA CYS A 644 -20.62 -10.07 -10.76
C CYS A 644 -20.07 -10.22 -9.34
N GLY A 645 -18.93 -10.89 -9.20
CA GLY A 645 -18.26 -11.11 -7.91
C GLY A 645 -17.17 -10.08 -7.60
N GLY A 646 -16.93 -9.82 -6.31
CA GLY A 646 -15.75 -9.08 -5.85
C GLY A 646 -15.77 -7.56 -6.04
N ASN A 647 -16.95 -6.97 -6.22
CA ASN A 647 -17.11 -5.53 -6.33
C ASN A 647 -16.68 -4.82 -5.06
N MET A 648 -16.04 -3.65 -5.18
CA MET A 648 -15.71 -2.81 -4.03
C MET A 648 -16.44 -1.46 -4.08
N GLN A 649 -16.81 -0.95 -2.91
CA GLN A 649 -17.43 0.37 -2.72
C GLN A 649 -16.83 1.04 -1.47
N GLY A 650 -16.40 2.29 -1.62
CA GLY A 650 -16.01 3.14 -0.50
C GLY A 650 -17.24 3.75 0.19
N VAL A 651 -17.20 3.80 1.51
CA VAL A 651 -18.19 4.47 2.38
C VAL A 651 -17.44 5.39 3.34
N THR A 652 -17.83 6.65 3.39
CA THR A 652 -17.17 7.68 4.20
C THR A 652 -18.13 8.22 5.27
N PHE A 653 -17.62 8.41 6.49
CA PHE A 653 -18.36 8.88 7.66
C PHE A 653 -17.81 10.25 8.08
N ARG A 654 -18.62 11.30 7.90
CA ARG A 654 -18.28 12.71 8.21
C ARG A 654 -19.42 13.41 8.90
N ARG A 655 -19.09 14.40 9.74
CA ARG A 655 -20.07 15.16 10.51
C ARG A 655 -20.78 16.23 9.71
#